data_AF-A0A9W9C2N9-F1
#
_entry.id   AF-A0A9W9C2N9-F1
#
_cell.length_a   1.000
_cell.length_b   1.000
_cell.length_c   1.000
_cell.angle_alpha   90.00
_cell.angle_beta   90.00
_cell.angle_gamma   90.00
#
_symmetry.space_group_name_H-M   'P 1'
#
loop_
_entity.id
_entity.type
_entity.pdbx_description
1 polymer ?
#
loop_
_entity_poly.entity_id
_entity_poly.type
_entity_poly.pdbx_seq_one_letter_code
_entity_poly.pdbx_strand_id
1 'polypeptide(L)'
;MGHDVYCALCSGPLNLSAVTFGSRKLKILRKRRKQVAKEIRARIKRKSGEASDAEDEDDDDEMEDADEAVDEKKRDVPNPFAKQVEPSWGDTDDEGEDDEMEDDYEASTSSSDSESLRSTDSDFYPGGIADVRRRTPSPDPRTLRDPDCWSQWSELSISESFNPYESKYKDYDTLSMDSYEECHAYDPEKLQADEVRWLNRSRALAFNPSASGVTKAFISGCGRYDDYGTFSVRKPGQDPNDNHEDDLNCYHAYNPDQIPCFPFHEECYKILANVLGYEKYQVIDKDVLYAVMTAHGNDRGLKLPYGEFSGAEQFWECIPGEEFSVCDPGPRLGFEDVLQSMLPASLFDGLTRSLGLSEKVRHDPWQIVPYDVLLDIFEHVGTGDVLALISASTHVLATTCNVAFWKHMLRVRILPWFWELNTLLKNSTLPETFDYKGLFVWINNVTAPEYGMEGPFMGIANRRRIWQACQPLVPMYKHKVAPISHAEPEDEEAKALLDRAESIHMPIVSYPLLKGATTVSAQFIRSWHEIGHRACLFDTYWNDDGALVGIAVTFGAAQRVLGSTEGRPGLQLHIDAHEWIQEIIVSLKDCNMFDESIDRRHYRTSLSHRESTAGRSYIYGMETTLWGTSALSLYTGSFSLPASPIWHNNFYKLHTFTSGNIGYDGGDLPAAMLPHHILLWSETPEALRKVRRISAFNVVAGETSSGTERWPVPDLLGLTYHRENGRGEVEHANQQIGTFGPVPCQAPEWREEGWWDAKKWVGEDGKPVKPLNRSDLNLADRFEPLNEQQMLHFEVDGAGGEEVTEVHVSEDFKAIKLKTNRDKECYWGEGRRSQWYSKVANDEEYIAGLSVCFGRLGGYSLRSKMHSHWKLSELGVVMARRDGGLWQHA
;
A
#
# COMPACT_ATOMS: atom_id res chain seq x y z
N MET A 1 9.42 -9.64 -12.38
CA MET A 1 10.34 -10.26 -11.41
C MET A 1 9.72 -10.04 -10.04
N GLY A 2 9.66 -11.05 -9.19
CA GLY A 2 9.21 -10.88 -7.81
C GLY A 2 10.20 -10.02 -7.01
N HIS A 3 9.67 -9.35 -5.99
CA HIS A 3 10.41 -8.66 -4.95
C HIS A 3 9.93 -9.19 -3.59
N ASP A 4 10.86 -9.44 -2.67
CA ASP A 4 10.53 -9.83 -1.31
C ASP A 4 9.74 -8.75 -0.58
N VAL A 5 8.83 -9.19 0.30
CA VAL A 5 8.08 -8.30 1.18
C VAL A 5 8.69 -8.32 2.57
N TYR A 6 9.01 -7.14 3.08
CA TYR A 6 9.56 -6.94 4.41
C TYR A 6 8.51 -6.38 5.38
N CYS A 7 8.79 -6.46 6.68
CA CYS A 7 7.95 -5.87 7.73
C CYS A 7 7.97 -4.33 7.69
N ALA A 8 6.78 -3.71 7.67
CA ALA A 8 6.58 -2.27 7.55
C ALA A 8 7.21 -1.45 8.69
N LEU A 9 7.50 -2.09 9.83
CA LEU A 9 8.02 -1.45 11.04
C LEU A 9 9.51 -1.69 11.30
N CYS A 10 10.12 -2.72 10.71
CA CYS A 10 11.53 -3.07 10.92
C CYS A 10 12.34 -3.37 9.65
N SER A 11 11.70 -3.44 8.49
CA SER A 11 12.27 -3.89 7.22
C SER A 11 12.96 -5.27 7.27
N GLY A 12 12.65 -6.10 8.27
CA GLY A 12 13.11 -7.49 8.38
C GLY A 12 12.22 -8.46 7.61
N PRO A 13 12.67 -9.71 7.40
CA PRO A 13 11.98 -10.69 6.57
C PRO A 13 10.72 -11.22 7.28
N LEU A 14 9.66 -11.48 6.51
CA LEU A 14 8.38 -11.98 7.02
C LEU A 14 8.28 -13.52 7.04
N ASN A 15 9.40 -14.21 6.81
CA ASN A 15 9.48 -15.66 6.76
C ASN A 15 10.83 -16.11 7.36
N LEU A 16 10.78 -17.10 8.26
CA LEU A 16 11.98 -17.65 8.90
C LEU A 16 12.92 -18.35 7.91
N SER A 17 12.41 -18.88 6.79
CA SER A 17 13.26 -19.55 5.78
C SER A 17 14.15 -18.60 4.97
N ALA A 18 14.00 -17.29 5.15
CA ALA A 18 14.94 -16.29 4.62
C ALA A 18 16.23 -16.21 5.46
N VAL A 19 16.21 -16.71 6.70
CA VAL A 19 17.36 -16.66 7.63
C VAL A 19 18.18 -17.94 7.51
N THR A 20 19.41 -17.80 7.01
CA THR A 20 20.39 -18.90 6.88
C THR A 20 21.42 -18.85 8.00
N PHE A 21 21.76 -20.01 8.56
CA PHE A 21 22.86 -20.17 9.51
C PHE A 21 24.01 -20.89 8.85
N GLY A 22 25.22 -20.34 9.01
CA GLY A 22 26.42 -20.91 8.43
C GLY A 22 26.86 -22.23 9.07
N SER A 23 27.81 -22.88 8.41
CA SER A 23 28.53 -24.03 8.93
C SER A 23 29.25 -23.73 10.24
N ARG A 24 29.17 -24.68 11.17
CA ARG A 24 29.95 -24.71 12.42
C ARG A 24 31.39 -25.23 12.23
N LYS A 25 31.83 -25.52 11.00
CA LYS A 25 33.20 -25.99 10.71
C LYS A 25 34.21 -24.87 11.00
N LEU A 26 35.24 -25.17 11.81
CA LEU A 26 36.18 -24.16 12.33
C LEU A 26 36.94 -23.36 11.25
N LYS A 27 37.36 -23.97 10.13
CA LYS A 27 38.00 -23.27 8.97
C LYS A 27 37.06 -22.19 8.41
N ILE A 28 35.76 -22.50 8.35
CA ILE A 28 34.72 -21.67 7.75
C ILE A 28 34.29 -20.54 8.70
N LEU A 29 34.02 -20.85 9.98
CA LEU A 29 33.76 -19.83 11.01
C LEU A 29 34.90 -18.79 11.08
N ARG A 30 36.15 -19.24 10.98
CA ARG A 30 37.32 -18.34 10.92
C ARG A 30 37.31 -17.46 9.66
N LYS A 31 36.94 -17.97 8.49
CA LYS A 31 36.80 -17.19 7.24
C LYS A 31 35.75 -16.09 7.39
N ARG A 32 34.53 -16.43 7.84
CA ARG A 32 33.44 -15.46 8.13
C ARG A 32 33.90 -14.39 9.11
N ARG A 33 34.54 -14.77 10.23
CA ARG A 33 35.02 -13.81 11.25
C ARG A 33 36.17 -12.92 10.71
N LYS A 34 37.07 -13.43 9.86
CA LYS A 34 38.10 -12.63 9.17
C LYS A 34 37.45 -11.59 8.24
N GLN A 35 36.39 -11.97 7.51
CA GLN A 35 35.63 -11.07 6.63
C GLN A 35 34.92 -9.96 7.43
N VAL A 36 34.18 -10.31 8.49
CA VAL A 36 33.53 -9.32 9.38
C VAL A 36 34.57 -8.37 9.98
N ALA A 37 35.72 -8.88 10.45
CA ALA A 37 36.80 -8.04 10.97
C ALA A 37 37.44 -7.13 9.90
N LYS A 38 37.52 -7.57 8.63
CA LYS A 38 37.99 -6.74 7.50
C LYS A 38 37.02 -5.59 7.23
N GLU A 39 35.72 -5.86 7.18
CA GLU A 39 34.70 -4.82 6.94
C GLU A 39 34.54 -3.86 8.14
N ILE A 40 34.66 -4.32 9.40
CA ILE A 40 34.72 -3.42 10.56
C ILE A 40 35.87 -2.42 10.41
N ARG A 41 37.08 -2.89 10.05
CA ARG A 41 38.24 -2.01 9.81
C ARG A 41 37.98 -1.04 8.65
N ALA A 42 37.38 -1.50 7.56
CA ALA A 42 37.03 -0.67 6.42
C ALA A 42 36.01 0.42 6.81
N ARG A 43 34.94 0.09 7.53
CA ARG A 43 33.95 1.06 8.04
C ARG A 43 34.58 2.06 9.01
N ILE A 44 35.54 1.66 9.86
CA ILE A 44 36.31 2.56 10.72
C ILE A 44 37.17 3.54 9.89
N LYS A 45 37.92 3.06 8.87
CA LYS A 45 38.72 3.92 7.98
C LYS A 45 37.85 4.90 7.17
N ARG A 46 36.66 4.46 6.71
CA ARG A 46 35.65 5.35 6.10
C ARG A 46 35.17 6.43 7.08
N LYS A 47 34.91 6.08 8.35
CA LYS A 47 34.48 7.03 9.40
C LYS A 47 35.60 7.99 9.86
N SER A 48 36.88 7.61 9.79
CA SER A 48 38.00 8.49 10.19
C SER A 48 38.35 9.58 9.16
N GLY A 49 37.87 9.44 7.92
CA GLY A 49 38.17 10.38 6.83
C GLY A 49 39.61 10.28 6.31
N GLU A 50 40.34 9.22 6.66
CA GLU A 50 41.66 8.94 6.13
C GLU A 50 41.54 8.52 4.66
N ALA A 51 42.15 9.32 3.77
CA ALA A 51 42.10 9.09 2.33
C ALA A 51 42.60 7.67 2.00
N SER A 52 41.95 7.05 1.01
CA SER A 52 42.29 5.72 0.53
C SER A 52 43.52 5.74 -0.37
N ASP A 53 44.69 5.98 0.22
CA ASP A 53 45.90 5.33 -0.26
C ASP A 53 45.73 3.85 0.08
N ALA A 54 45.14 3.14 -0.87
CA ALA A 54 45.11 1.69 -0.92
C ALA A 54 46.09 1.29 -2.02
N GLU A 55 47.32 0.98 -1.62
CA GLU A 55 48.03 -0.08 -2.30
C GLU A 55 47.23 -1.34 -1.95
N ASP A 56 46.61 -1.96 -2.96
CA ASP A 56 46.01 -3.28 -2.84
C ASP A 56 47.17 -4.27 -2.62
N GLU A 57 47.55 -4.46 -1.35
CA GLU A 57 48.17 -5.70 -0.92
C GLU A 57 47.08 -6.78 -1.04
N ASP A 58 47.01 -7.34 -2.25
CA ASP A 58 46.37 -8.62 -2.55
C ASP A 58 47.06 -9.70 -1.71
N ASP A 59 46.65 -9.80 -0.44
CA ASP A 59 46.68 -11.01 0.39
C ASP A 59 45.72 -12.06 -0.22
N ASP A 60 45.89 -12.34 -1.52
CA ASP A 60 45.56 -13.61 -2.17
C ASP A 60 46.56 -14.67 -1.68
N ASP A 61 46.61 -14.83 -0.35
CA ASP A 61 46.85 -16.13 0.27
C ASP A 61 45.66 -17.02 -0.13
N GLU A 62 45.67 -17.47 -1.39
CA GLU A 62 45.29 -18.84 -1.72
C GLU A 62 46.01 -19.72 -0.70
N MET A 63 45.32 -20.10 0.38
CA MET A 63 45.82 -21.14 1.25
C MET A 63 45.84 -22.42 0.43
N GLU A 64 46.98 -22.66 -0.22
CA GLU A 64 47.32 -23.91 -0.90
C GLU A 64 46.83 -25.07 -0.03
N ASP A 65 46.07 -25.97 -0.63
CA ASP A 65 45.65 -27.22 0.01
C ASP A 65 46.88 -28.12 0.19
N ALA A 66 47.66 -27.84 1.23
CA ALA A 66 48.77 -28.65 1.68
C ALA A 66 48.26 -29.76 2.61
N ASP A 67 48.29 -30.99 2.11
CA ASP A 67 47.92 -32.21 2.83
C ASP A 67 48.69 -32.39 4.15
N GLU A 68 48.02 -32.24 5.31
CA GLU A 68 48.52 -32.75 6.59
C GLU A 68 48.07 -34.21 6.83
N ALA A 69 48.55 -35.11 5.98
CA ALA A 69 48.59 -36.54 6.26
C ALA A 69 49.74 -36.87 7.25
N VAL A 70 49.58 -36.50 8.52
CA VAL A 70 50.62 -36.71 9.56
C VAL A 70 50.52 -38.10 10.22
N ASP A 71 51.10 -39.07 9.51
CA ASP A 71 51.94 -40.18 10.01
C ASP A 71 51.95 -40.42 11.54
N GLU A 72 51.01 -41.23 12.06
CA GLU A 72 50.95 -41.63 13.47
C GLU A 72 52.02 -42.69 13.83
N LYS A 73 53.30 -42.32 13.78
CA LYS A 73 54.42 -43.17 14.25
C LYS A 73 54.45 -43.29 15.78
N LYS A 74 53.63 -44.21 16.32
CA LYS A 74 53.80 -44.71 17.69
C LYS A 74 55.14 -45.45 17.81
N ARG A 75 55.98 -45.03 18.77
CA ARG A 75 57.23 -45.72 19.13
C ARG A 75 56.97 -46.70 20.28
N ASP A 76 57.44 -47.93 20.10
CA ASP A 76 57.40 -48.97 21.13
C ASP A 76 58.34 -48.69 22.32
N VAL A 77 57.83 -48.91 23.53
CA VAL A 77 58.58 -49.42 24.70
C VAL A 77 57.62 -50.36 25.47
N PRO A 78 58.04 -51.57 25.90
CA PRO A 78 57.11 -52.71 26.03
C PRO A 78 56.50 -52.91 27.41
N ASN A 79 55.31 -53.53 27.44
CA ASN A 79 54.76 -54.19 28.64
C ASN A 79 54.51 -55.68 28.33
N PRO A 80 55.21 -56.63 29.00
CA PRO A 80 55.09 -58.05 28.69
C PRO A 80 54.06 -58.75 29.58
N PHE A 81 52.97 -59.29 29.01
CA PHE A 81 52.32 -60.53 29.48
C PHE A 81 51.16 -60.95 28.56
N ALA A 82 51.24 -62.18 28.00
CA ALA A 82 50.14 -63.12 27.66
C ALA A 82 48.83 -62.62 26.97
N LYS A 83 48.23 -63.31 25.99
CA LYS A 83 48.49 -64.65 25.41
C LYS A 83 47.75 -64.80 24.06
N GLN A 84 48.31 -65.65 23.21
CA GLN A 84 47.75 -66.33 22.02
C GLN A 84 46.22 -66.49 21.95
N VAL A 85 45.62 -66.33 20.74
CA VAL A 85 45.05 -67.41 19.90
C VAL A 85 44.89 -66.90 18.44
N GLU A 86 45.51 -67.60 17.48
CA GLU A 86 45.16 -67.68 16.04
C GLU A 86 44.32 -68.96 15.83
N PRO A 87 43.48 -69.17 14.77
CA PRO A 87 43.79 -69.06 13.32
C PRO A 87 42.63 -68.46 12.47
N SER A 88 42.51 -68.60 11.14
CA SER A 88 43.40 -68.42 9.96
C SER A 88 42.64 -68.83 8.66
N TRP A 89 43.03 -68.26 7.51
CA TRP A 89 42.64 -68.62 6.11
C TRP A 89 41.19 -68.39 5.62
N GLY A 90 41.07 -67.95 4.36
CA GLY A 90 39.82 -67.97 3.59
C GLY A 90 39.76 -66.97 2.42
N ASP A 91 40.58 -67.16 1.38
CA ASP A 91 40.41 -66.46 0.09
C ASP A 91 39.13 -66.94 -0.64
N THR A 92 38.47 -66.06 -1.39
CA THR A 92 37.90 -66.34 -2.73
C THR A 92 37.50 -65.04 -3.41
N ASP A 93 37.93 -64.88 -4.66
CA ASP A 93 37.38 -63.94 -5.64
C ASP A 93 35.96 -64.38 -6.06
N ASP A 94 35.10 -63.44 -6.51
CA ASP A 94 34.17 -63.72 -7.62
C ASP A 94 33.73 -62.44 -8.33
N GLU A 95 33.40 -62.56 -9.62
CA GLU A 95 32.95 -61.48 -10.51
C GLU A 95 31.42 -61.53 -10.74
N GLY A 96 30.90 -60.52 -11.44
CA GLY A 96 29.54 -60.49 -12.00
C GLY A 96 28.53 -59.70 -11.18
N GLU A 97 27.49 -59.11 -11.77
CA GLU A 97 27.14 -58.79 -13.15
C GLU A 97 25.87 -57.93 -13.03
N ASP A 98 25.54 -57.19 -14.07
CA ASP A 98 24.42 -56.25 -14.16
C ASP A 98 23.04 -56.86 -13.86
N ASP A 99 22.10 -56.06 -13.33
CA ASP A 99 20.66 -56.32 -13.46
C ASP A 99 19.90 -54.98 -13.61
N GLU A 100 19.38 -54.73 -14.81
CA GLU A 100 18.43 -53.66 -15.10
C GLU A 100 17.02 -54.08 -14.63
N MET A 101 16.25 -53.18 -14.03
CA MET A 101 14.83 -53.44 -13.73
C MET A 101 13.98 -52.18 -13.93
N GLU A 102 13.39 -52.07 -15.12
CA GLU A 102 12.19 -51.27 -15.36
C GLU A 102 10.98 -51.98 -14.73
N ASP A 103 9.98 -51.23 -14.26
CA ASP A 103 8.57 -51.64 -14.39
C ASP A 103 7.60 -50.47 -14.09
N ASP A 104 6.54 -50.40 -14.89
CA ASP A 104 5.49 -49.36 -14.86
C ASP A 104 4.54 -49.46 -13.65
N TYR A 105 3.92 -48.35 -13.25
CA TYR A 105 2.58 -48.40 -12.62
C TYR A 105 1.64 -47.28 -13.07
N GLU A 106 0.43 -47.69 -13.47
CA GLU A 106 -0.59 -46.86 -14.12
C GLU A 106 -1.43 -45.99 -13.17
N ALA A 107 -2.16 -45.04 -13.77
CA ALA A 107 -3.16 -44.21 -13.10
C ALA A 107 -4.43 -45.00 -12.70
N SER A 108 -5.20 -44.46 -11.74
CA SER A 108 -6.57 -44.91 -11.48
C SER A 108 -7.47 -43.78 -10.96
N THR A 109 -8.70 -43.74 -11.48
CA THR A 109 -9.74 -42.73 -11.18
C THR A 109 -10.93 -43.38 -10.47
N SER A 110 -11.53 -42.68 -9.51
CA SER A 110 -12.93 -42.79 -9.03
C SER A 110 -13.07 -41.88 -7.79
N SER A 111 -14.05 -41.00 -7.56
CA SER A 111 -15.47 -40.81 -7.94
C SER A 111 -16.47 -41.13 -6.83
N SER A 112 -17.21 -40.08 -6.43
CA SER A 112 -18.60 -40.05 -5.92
C SER A 112 -18.99 -40.70 -4.58
N ASP A 113 -19.43 -39.81 -3.68
CA ASP A 113 -20.71 -39.83 -2.94
C ASP A 113 -21.03 -40.92 -1.90
N SER A 114 -21.40 -40.48 -0.68
CA SER A 114 -22.80 -40.55 -0.19
C SER A 114 -22.97 -40.05 1.27
N GLU A 115 -24.20 -39.65 1.61
CA GLU A 115 -24.57 -38.86 2.80
C GLU A 115 -24.88 -39.64 4.09
N SER A 116 -25.25 -38.86 5.13
CA SER A 116 -26.17 -39.18 6.26
C SER A 116 -25.54 -39.93 7.45
N LEU A 117 -25.71 -39.59 8.74
CA LEU A 117 -26.59 -38.77 9.61
C LEU A 117 -27.22 -39.68 10.68
N ARG A 118 -27.19 -39.25 11.96
CA ARG A 118 -27.88 -39.83 13.14
C ARG A 118 -27.30 -41.19 13.62
N SER A 119 -27.41 -41.60 14.89
CA SER A 119 -28.05 -40.99 16.08
C SER A 119 -27.35 -41.42 17.38
N THR A 120 -27.51 -40.53 18.36
CA THR A 120 -27.58 -40.62 19.83
C THR A 120 -27.73 -41.97 20.56
N ASP A 121 -27.48 -41.88 21.88
CA ASP A 121 -27.94 -42.74 22.99
C ASP A 121 -27.18 -44.08 23.22
N SER A 122 -27.02 -44.59 24.45
CA SER A 122 -27.05 -44.01 25.81
C SER A 122 -26.47 -45.04 26.83
N ASP A 123 -26.72 -44.83 28.14
CA ASP A 123 -26.61 -45.77 29.28
C ASP A 123 -25.25 -45.79 30.03
N PHE A 124 -25.11 -45.29 31.28
CA PHE A 124 -25.65 -45.78 32.59
C PHE A 124 -25.33 -47.27 32.84
N TYR A 125 -24.77 -47.73 33.98
CA TYR A 125 -25.05 -47.40 35.40
C TYR A 125 -23.83 -47.82 36.32
N PRO A 126 -23.86 -47.94 37.69
CA PRO A 126 -22.88 -47.21 38.53
C PRO A 126 -22.02 -48.03 39.53
N GLY A 127 -21.07 -47.33 40.19
CA GLY A 127 -20.90 -47.39 41.65
C GLY A 127 -19.76 -48.24 42.26
N GLY A 128 -18.89 -47.62 43.07
CA GLY A 128 -17.88 -48.31 43.91
C GLY A 128 -16.92 -47.36 44.65
N ILE A 129 -16.73 -47.55 45.96
CA ILE A 129 -16.06 -46.61 46.92
C ILE A 129 -15.13 -47.48 47.83
N ALA A 130 -13.95 -47.12 48.32
CA ALA A 130 -13.30 -45.82 48.62
C ALA A 130 -11.85 -45.75 48.04
N ASP A 131 -10.80 -45.05 48.53
CA ASP A 131 -10.56 -44.32 49.79
C ASP A 131 -9.46 -43.22 49.68
N VAL A 132 -9.33 -42.44 50.76
CA VAL A 132 -8.63 -41.16 50.95
C VAL A 132 -7.11 -41.11 50.68
N ARG A 133 -6.66 -40.03 50.01
CA ARG A 133 -5.54 -39.19 50.49
C ARG A 133 -5.58 -37.75 49.93
N ARG A 134 -5.58 -36.76 50.83
CA ARG A 134 -5.63 -35.32 50.51
C ARG A 134 -4.38 -34.86 49.74
N ARG A 135 -4.58 -34.17 48.61
CA ARG A 135 -3.70 -33.09 48.14
C ARG A 135 -4.54 -31.82 47.99
N THR A 136 -3.92 -30.68 48.24
CA THR A 136 -4.51 -29.34 48.05
C THR A 136 -4.96 -29.15 46.60
N PRO A 137 -6.11 -28.52 46.33
CA PRO A 137 -6.54 -28.25 44.96
C PRO A 137 -5.56 -27.29 44.29
N SER A 138 -5.08 -27.67 43.11
CA SER A 138 -4.53 -26.74 42.14
C SER A 138 -5.61 -25.71 41.76
N PRO A 139 -5.26 -24.45 41.46
CA PRO A 139 -6.24 -23.51 40.92
C PRO A 139 -6.87 -24.06 39.63
N ASP A 140 -8.18 -23.90 39.52
CA ASP A 140 -8.97 -24.32 38.36
C ASP A 140 -8.53 -23.52 37.11
N PRO A 141 -8.10 -24.15 36.00
CA PRO A 141 -7.64 -23.46 34.79
C PRO A 141 -8.78 -22.78 33.98
N ARG A 142 -9.90 -22.47 34.64
CA ARG A 142 -11.10 -21.83 34.06
C ARG A 142 -11.34 -20.39 34.54
N THR A 143 -10.49 -19.85 35.41
CA THR A 143 -10.53 -18.42 35.74
C THR A 143 -9.96 -17.59 34.60
N LEU A 144 -10.85 -16.98 33.81
CA LEU A 144 -10.56 -15.98 32.78
C LEU A 144 -9.54 -16.41 31.72
N ARG A 145 -10.02 -17.18 30.71
CA ARG A 145 -9.38 -17.17 29.39
C ARG A 145 -9.56 -15.78 28.78
N ASP A 146 -8.48 -15.01 28.73
CA ASP A 146 -8.36 -13.83 27.87
C ASP A 146 -8.33 -14.33 26.40
N PRO A 147 -9.33 -14.00 25.55
CA PRO A 147 -9.43 -14.57 24.20
C PRO A 147 -8.22 -14.24 23.31
N ASP A 148 -7.64 -13.06 23.51
CA ASP A 148 -6.65 -12.42 22.63
C ASP A 148 -5.22 -12.49 23.16
N CYS A 149 -4.90 -13.56 23.89
CA CYS A 149 -3.53 -13.82 24.30
C CYS A 149 -2.67 -14.27 23.09
N TRP A 150 -2.10 -13.30 22.35
CA TRP A 150 -1.16 -13.52 21.22
C TRP A 150 0.00 -14.48 21.58
N SER A 151 0.25 -14.76 22.86
CA SER A 151 1.27 -15.70 23.34
C SER A 151 0.78 -17.15 23.59
N GLN A 152 -0.47 -17.53 23.30
CA GLN A 152 -0.99 -18.90 23.54
C GLN A 152 -1.33 -19.70 22.26
N TRP A 153 -1.23 -19.11 21.08
CA TRP A 153 -1.55 -19.77 19.80
C TRP A 153 -0.27 -20.08 19.02
N SER A 154 0.57 -20.93 19.60
CA SER A 154 1.89 -21.28 19.06
C SER A 154 1.82 -21.94 17.67
N GLU A 155 2.91 -21.75 16.93
CA GLU A 155 3.33 -22.54 15.77
C GLU A 155 2.29 -22.62 14.63
N LEU A 156 2.42 -21.70 13.67
CA LEU A 156 2.49 -22.18 12.29
C LEU A 156 3.54 -23.29 12.30
N SER A 157 3.19 -24.49 11.81
CA SER A 157 4.11 -25.62 11.85
C SER A 157 5.42 -25.19 11.22
N ILE A 158 6.45 -25.10 12.07
CA ILE A 158 7.83 -25.30 11.64
C ILE A 158 7.73 -26.67 10.96
N SER A 159 7.83 -26.71 9.63
CA SER A 159 7.72 -27.98 8.92
C SER A 159 8.77 -28.92 9.51
N GLU A 160 8.49 -30.21 9.59
CA GLU A 160 9.46 -31.19 10.12
C GLU A 160 10.76 -31.22 9.28
N SER A 161 10.78 -30.50 8.14
CA SER A 161 11.92 -30.19 7.28
C SER A 161 12.67 -28.86 7.56
N PHE A 162 12.25 -27.97 8.47
CA PHE A 162 13.04 -26.77 8.82
C PHE A 162 14.18 -27.14 9.77
N ASN A 163 15.26 -27.63 9.18
CA ASN A 163 16.56 -27.73 9.83
C ASN A 163 17.38 -26.48 9.45
N PRO A 164 17.59 -25.50 10.36
CA PRO A 164 18.32 -24.27 10.05
C PRO A 164 19.80 -24.48 9.69
N TYR A 165 20.31 -25.72 9.80
CA TYR A 165 21.68 -26.12 9.47
C TYR A 165 21.77 -27.04 8.25
N GLU A 166 20.68 -27.20 7.49
CA GLU A 166 20.61 -28.05 6.30
C GLU A 166 20.61 -27.18 5.04
N SER A 167 21.67 -27.31 4.23
CA SER A 167 21.70 -26.67 2.92
C SER A 167 20.48 -27.10 2.10
N LYS A 168 19.87 -26.13 1.44
CA LYS A 168 18.69 -26.30 0.59
C LYS A 168 19.02 -27.06 -0.71
N TYR A 169 20.32 -27.28 -0.99
CA TYR A 169 20.86 -27.88 -2.21
C TYR A 169 21.91 -28.95 -1.87
N LYS A 170 21.47 -30.18 -1.55
CA LYS A 170 22.39 -31.30 -1.26
C LYS A 170 22.90 -32.07 -2.48
N ASP A 171 22.30 -31.88 -3.66
CA ASP A 171 22.47 -32.79 -4.82
C ASP A 171 23.08 -32.14 -6.09
N TYR A 172 23.68 -30.95 -6.01
CA TYR A 172 24.40 -30.35 -7.15
C TYR A 172 25.82 -29.93 -6.80
N ASP A 173 26.79 -30.70 -7.32
CA ASP A 173 28.22 -30.58 -7.10
C ASP A 173 28.79 -29.26 -7.68
N THR A 174 28.65 -28.18 -6.91
CA THR A 174 29.10 -26.83 -7.27
C THR A 174 29.72 -26.11 -6.07
N LEU A 175 30.98 -26.44 -5.78
CA LEU A 175 31.83 -25.82 -4.74
C LEU A 175 31.81 -24.27 -4.71
N SER A 176 31.46 -23.63 -5.84
CA SER A 176 31.29 -22.17 -5.96
C SER A 176 30.01 -21.65 -5.29
N MET A 177 28.89 -22.37 -5.38
CA MET A 177 27.62 -21.96 -4.75
C MET A 177 27.67 -22.12 -3.22
N ASP A 178 28.19 -23.24 -2.73
CA ASP A 178 28.41 -23.47 -1.30
C ASP A 178 29.26 -22.35 -0.66
N SER A 179 30.29 -21.86 -1.36
CA SER A 179 31.09 -20.73 -0.86
C SER A 179 30.34 -19.39 -0.89
N TYR A 180 29.34 -19.21 -1.77
CA TYR A 180 28.53 -17.99 -1.78
C TYR A 180 27.52 -18.00 -0.63
N GLU A 181 26.75 -19.09 -0.48
CA GLU A 181 25.74 -19.23 0.58
C GLU A 181 26.40 -19.10 1.98
N GLU A 182 27.54 -19.75 2.17
CA GLU A 182 28.28 -19.68 3.43
C GLU A 182 28.86 -18.27 3.70
N CYS A 183 29.16 -17.48 2.67
CA CYS A 183 29.54 -16.07 2.85
C CYS A 183 28.33 -15.15 3.14
N HIS A 184 27.11 -15.59 2.85
CA HIS A 184 25.84 -14.86 3.07
C HIS A 184 24.92 -15.64 4.04
N ALA A 185 25.51 -16.10 5.16
CA ALA A 185 24.81 -16.77 6.25
C ALA A 185 25.34 -16.30 7.61
N TYR A 186 24.47 -16.22 8.61
CA TYR A 186 24.81 -15.72 9.95
C TYR A 186 25.71 -16.67 10.75
N ASP A 187 26.47 -16.12 11.71
CA ASP A 187 27.33 -16.92 12.59
C ASP A 187 26.51 -17.69 13.65
N PRO A 188 26.45 -19.04 13.60
CA PRO A 188 25.62 -19.86 14.49
C PRO A 188 26.13 -19.95 15.94
N GLU A 189 27.31 -19.40 16.25
CA GLU A 189 27.76 -19.23 17.64
C GLU A 189 27.34 -17.87 18.22
N LYS A 190 26.98 -16.88 17.38
CA LYS A 190 26.53 -15.55 17.82
C LYS A 190 25.02 -15.47 17.95
N LEU A 191 24.30 -15.91 16.92
CA LEU A 191 22.85 -15.87 16.82
C LEU A 191 22.29 -17.29 16.96
N GLN A 192 21.33 -17.49 17.84
CA GLN A 192 20.69 -18.80 18.02
C GLN A 192 19.35 -18.91 17.28
N ALA A 193 18.97 -20.14 16.94
CA ALA A 193 17.78 -20.42 16.14
C ALA A 193 16.45 -20.11 16.86
N ASP A 194 16.45 -20.01 18.19
CA ASP A 194 15.31 -19.52 18.98
C ASP A 194 15.17 -17.99 18.90
N GLU A 195 16.29 -17.26 18.87
CA GLU A 195 16.35 -15.79 18.80
C GLU A 195 15.85 -15.21 17.46
N VAL A 196 15.57 -16.04 16.45
CA VAL A 196 14.99 -15.62 15.16
C VAL A 196 13.55 -16.10 14.93
N ARG A 197 12.99 -16.95 15.81
CA ARG A 197 11.63 -17.54 15.63
C ARG A 197 10.53 -16.49 15.52
N TRP A 198 10.73 -15.33 16.12
CA TRP A 198 9.77 -14.22 16.09
C TRP A 198 9.44 -13.73 14.67
N LEU A 199 10.34 -13.93 13.69
CA LEU A 199 10.15 -13.55 12.29
C LEU A 199 9.00 -14.32 11.61
N ASN A 200 8.63 -15.48 12.13
CA ASN A 200 7.49 -16.27 11.65
C ASN A 200 6.16 -15.88 12.35
N ARG A 201 6.17 -14.87 13.23
CA ARG A 201 4.97 -14.29 13.89
C ARG A 201 4.59 -12.99 13.18
N SER A 202 4.18 -13.13 11.93
CA SER A 202 3.80 -12.00 11.07
C SER A 202 2.29 -11.92 10.88
N ARG A 203 1.78 -10.70 10.70
CA ARG A 203 0.39 -10.34 10.37
C ARG A 203 0.40 -9.16 9.39
N ALA A 204 -0.75 -8.75 8.87
CA ALA A 204 -0.89 -7.54 8.08
C ALA A 204 -1.96 -6.60 8.65
N LEU A 205 -1.71 -5.29 8.55
CA LEU A 205 -2.73 -4.27 8.70
C LEU A 205 -3.38 -4.07 7.32
N ALA A 206 -4.62 -4.48 7.19
CA ALA A 206 -5.40 -4.44 5.95
C ALA A 206 -6.68 -3.60 6.15
N PHE A 207 -7.46 -3.43 5.09
CA PHE A 207 -8.65 -2.59 5.10
C PHE A 207 -9.77 -3.25 4.29
N ASN A 208 -10.90 -3.50 4.94
CA ASN A 208 -12.07 -4.14 4.35
C ASN A 208 -13.18 -3.09 4.16
N PRO A 209 -13.44 -2.60 2.93
CA PRO A 209 -14.47 -1.58 2.68
C PRO A 209 -15.88 -2.10 3.00
N SER A 210 -16.08 -3.41 2.91
CA SER A 210 -17.36 -4.11 3.11
C SER A 210 -17.64 -4.51 4.56
N ALA A 211 -16.72 -4.23 5.51
CA ALA A 211 -16.96 -4.47 6.93
C ALA A 211 -18.15 -3.65 7.45
N SER A 212 -18.89 -4.15 8.44
CA SER A 212 -19.97 -3.40 9.10
C SER A 212 -19.42 -2.35 10.08
N GLY A 213 -20.14 -1.25 10.31
CA GLY A 213 -19.74 -0.21 11.25
C GLY A 213 -18.85 0.87 10.63
N VAL A 214 -18.33 1.77 11.47
CA VAL A 214 -17.52 2.93 11.05
C VAL A 214 -16.04 2.60 10.78
N THR A 215 -15.46 1.67 11.55
CA THR A 215 -14.08 1.20 11.39
C THR A 215 -13.98 0.14 10.30
N LYS A 216 -12.95 0.19 9.45
CA LYS A 216 -12.77 -0.73 8.29
C LYS A 216 -11.42 -1.44 8.28
N ALA A 217 -10.40 -0.84 8.89
CA ALA A 217 -9.10 -1.45 9.02
C ALA A 217 -9.14 -2.66 9.97
N PHE A 218 -8.35 -3.68 9.67
CA PHE A 218 -8.26 -4.92 10.42
C PHE A 218 -6.83 -5.42 10.54
N ILE A 219 -6.55 -6.18 11.59
CA ILE A 219 -5.32 -6.96 11.72
C ILE A 219 -5.62 -8.39 11.29
N SER A 220 -4.91 -8.87 10.28
CA SER A 220 -5.09 -10.22 9.74
C SER A 220 -4.77 -11.32 10.75
N GLY A 221 -5.18 -12.53 10.38
CA GLY A 221 -4.59 -13.76 10.88
C GLY A 221 -3.06 -13.86 10.75
N CYS A 222 -2.45 -14.87 11.39
CA CYS A 222 -1.02 -15.12 11.26
C CYS A 222 -0.70 -15.63 9.85
N GLY A 223 0.32 -15.05 9.23
CA GLY A 223 0.75 -15.40 7.88
C GLY A 223 2.25 -15.20 7.68
N ARG A 224 2.68 -15.28 6.41
CA ARG A 224 4.05 -15.02 5.98
C ARG A 224 4.04 -14.43 4.57
N TYR A 225 5.15 -13.83 4.17
CA TYR A 225 5.38 -13.50 2.76
C TYR A 225 5.32 -14.76 1.89
N ASP A 226 4.69 -14.61 0.72
CA ASP A 226 4.69 -15.54 -0.40
C ASP A 226 4.99 -14.75 -1.69
N ASP A 227 5.46 -15.43 -2.74
CA ASP A 227 6.03 -14.76 -3.92
C ASP A 227 5.10 -13.70 -4.55
N TYR A 228 5.70 -12.74 -5.27
CA TYR A 228 5.03 -11.66 -6.04
C TYR A 228 4.41 -10.50 -5.23
N GLY A 229 4.82 -10.30 -3.99
CA GLY A 229 4.38 -9.14 -3.19
C GLY A 229 3.18 -9.43 -2.28
N THR A 230 2.91 -10.71 -2.01
CA THR A 230 1.71 -11.16 -1.31
C THR A 230 2.02 -11.57 0.13
N PHE A 231 1.11 -11.25 1.04
CA PHE A 231 1.11 -11.79 2.40
C PHE A 231 0.05 -12.87 2.50
N SER A 232 0.50 -14.12 2.59
CA SER A 232 -0.37 -15.28 2.66
C SER A 232 -0.71 -15.59 4.12
N VAL A 233 -1.97 -15.38 4.49
CA VAL A 233 -2.57 -15.69 5.79
C VAL A 233 -2.71 -17.21 5.91
N ARG A 234 -2.09 -17.79 6.94
CA ARG A 234 -2.00 -19.25 7.14
C ARG A 234 -2.81 -19.75 8.34
N LYS A 235 -3.24 -18.85 9.22
CA LYS A 235 -4.24 -19.08 10.27
C LYS A 235 -5.13 -17.84 10.34
N PRO A 236 -6.48 -17.96 10.28
CA PRO A 236 -7.37 -16.80 10.24
C PRO A 236 -7.29 -15.91 11.49
N GLY A 237 -7.69 -14.65 11.34
CA GLY A 237 -7.78 -13.68 12.42
C GLY A 237 -9.00 -13.86 13.32
N GLN A 238 -9.10 -13.03 14.36
CA GLN A 238 -10.32 -12.83 15.16
C GLN A 238 -10.87 -11.40 15.03
N ASP A 239 -10.28 -10.58 14.16
CA ASP A 239 -10.70 -9.19 13.96
C ASP A 239 -12.07 -9.20 13.22
N PRO A 240 -13.12 -8.56 13.75
CA PRO A 240 -14.47 -8.62 13.16
C PRO A 240 -14.56 -7.95 11.77
N ASN A 241 -13.54 -7.16 11.39
CA ASN A 241 -13.46 -6.52 10.08
C ASN A 241 -12.66 -7.36 9.06
N ASP A 242 -12.06 -8.48 9.48
CA ASP A 242 -11.33 -9.41 8.59
C ASP A 242 -12.29 -10.02 7.55
N ASN A 243 -11.95 -9.92 6.27
CA ASN A 243 -12.70 -10.52 5.16
C ASN A 243 -12.37 -12.02 4.96
N HIS A 244 -11.41 -12.54 5.71
CA HIS A 244 -10.88 -13.90 5.61
C HIS A 244 -10.29 -14.22 4.23
N GLU A 245 -9.70 -13.21 3.57
CA GLU A 245 -8.87 -13.45 2.39
C GLU A 245 -7.55 -14.13 2.79
N ASP A 246 -7.24 -15.24 2.11
CA ASP A 246 -6.01 -16.00 2.35
C ASP A 246 -4.75 -15.26 1.86
N ASP A 247 -4.87 -14.34 0.89
CA ASP A 247 -3.74 -13.68 0.23
C ASP A 247 -3.96 -12.16 0.08
N LEU A 248 -3.10 -11.35 0.73
CA LEU A 248 -3.22 -9.90 0.80
C LEU A 248 -2.07 -9.18 0.07
N ASN A 249 -2.38 -8.23 -0.82
CA ASN A 249 -1.37 -7.49 -1.61
C ASN A 249 -0.61 -6.47 -0.74
N CYS A 250 0.72 -6.59 -0.63
CA CYS A 250 1.52 -5.75 0.27
C CYS A 250 2.01 -4.46 -0.40
N TYR A 251 1.88 -3.34 0.30
CA TYR A 251 2.37 -2.00 -0.05
C TYR A 251 1.80 -1.35 -1.31
N HIS A 252 1.57 -2.14 -2.36
CA HIS A 252 1.06 -1.73 -3.66
C HIS A 252 -0.05 -2.68 -4.10
N ALA A 253 -0.98 -2.16 -4.90
CA ALA A 253 -2.04 -2.89 -5.53
C ALA A 253 -1.93 -2.66 -7.05
N TYR A 254 -1.60 -3.71 -7.81
CA TYR A 254 -1.43 -3.60 -9.26
C TYR A 254 -2.75 -3.29 -9.99
N ASN A 255 -3.88 -3.68 -9.41
CA ASN A 255 -5.21 -3.34 -9.89
C ASN A 255 -5.83 -2.23 -9.01
N PRO A 256 -6.55 -1.25 -9.57
CA PRO A 256 -7.16 -0.16 -8.80
C PRO A 256 -8.23 -0.63 -7.80
N ASP A 257 -8.81 -1.81 -8.02
CA ASP A 257 -9.81 -2.42 -7.12
C ASP A 257 -9.18 -3.19 -5.94
N GLN A 258 -7.87 -3.42 -5.97
CA GLN A 258 -7.15 -4.09 -4.89
C GLN A 258 -6.67 -3.07 -3.84
N ILE A 259 -6.72 -3.46 -2.58
CA ILE A 259 -6.42 -2.59 -1.45
C ILE A 259 -5.10 -3.04 -0.81
N PRO A 260 -4.08 -2.17 -0.70
CA PRO A 260 -2.77 -2.57 -0.17
C PRO A 260 -2.85 -2.82 1.34
N CYS A 261 -2.10 -3.81 1.81
CA CYS A 261 -1.89 -4.10 3.23
C CYS A 261 -0.45 -3.76 3.67
N PHE A 262 -0.25 -3.64 4.98
CA PHE A 262 1.05 -3.35 5.59
C PHE A 262 1.43 -4.50 6.53
N PRO A 263 2.30 -5.43 6.10
CA PRO A 263 2.70 -6.56 6.93
C PRO A 263 3.66 -6.14 8.04
N PHE A 264 3.56 -6.79 9.20
CA PHE A 264 4.39 -6.52 10.37
C PHE A 264 4.57 -7.77 11.24
N HIS A 265 5.65 -7.82 12.02
CA HIS A 265 5.83 -8.81 13.08
C HIS A 265 5.09 -8.39 14.36
N GLU A 266 4.50 -9.35 15.10
CA GLU A 266 3.78 -9.07 16.35
C GLU A 266 4.62 -8.30 17.38
N GLU A 267 5.92 -8.60 17.51
CA GLU A 267 6.82 -7.87 18.42
C GLU A 267 7.05 -6.42 17.96
N CYS A 268 7.13 -6.17 16.65
CA CYS A 268 7.23 -4.81 16.12
C CYS A 268 5.97 -3.98 16.42
N TYR A 269 4.79 -4.62 16.36
CA TYR A 269 3.52 -3.97 16.69
C TYR A 269 3.42 -3.62 18.19
N LYS A 270 3.93 -4.49 19.08
CA LYS A 270 4.06 -4.18 20.51
C LYS A 270 5.03 -3.02 20.77
N ILE A 271 6.14 -2.95 20.03
CA ILE A 271 7.08 -1.81 20.10
C ILE A 271 6.39 -0.53 19.62
N LEU A 272 5.64 -0.58 18.51
CA LEU A 272 4.85 0.56 18.01
C LEU A 272 3.84 1.07 19.04
N ALA A 273 3.14 0.18 19.76
CA ALA A 273 2.22 0.58 20.83
C ALA A 273 2.91 1.43 21.91
N ASN A 274 4.09 0.97 22.38
CA ASN A 274 4.89 1.71 23.36
C ASN A 274 5.44 3.04 22.78
N VAL A 275 5.82 3.07 21.50
CA VAL A 275 6.24 4.29 20.77
C VAL A 275 5.12 5.32 20.69
N LEU A 276 3.87 4.90 20.46
CA LEU A 276 2.70 5.77 20.48
C LEU A 276 2.33 6.24 21.89
N GLY A 277 2.65 5.43 22.91
CA GLY A 277 2.41 5.72 24.34
C GLY A 277 1.30 4.87 24.97
N TYR A 278 0.95 3.74 24.37
CA TYR A 278 -0.06 2.80 24.88
C TYR A 278 0.60 1.62 25.62
N GLU A 279 0.03 1.21 26.75
CA GLU A 279 0.45 -0.01 27.48
C GLU A 279 0.01 -1.30 26.77
N LYS A 280 -1.04 -1.22 25.94
CA LYS A 280 -1.66 -2.34 25.23
C LYS A 280 -1.80 -1.99 23.75
N TYR A 281 -1.35 -2.89 22.87
CA TYR A 281 -1.37 -2.68 21.42
C TYR A 281 -2.79 -2.71 20.82
N GLN A 282 -3.75 -3.32 21.52
CA GLN A 282 -5.17 -3.35 21.13
C GLN A 282 -5.84 -1.96 21.16
N VAL A 283 -5.22 -0.97 21.82
CA VAL A 283 -5.74 0.41 21.93
C VAL A 283 -5.37 1.26 20.70
N ILE A 284 -4.54 0.73 19.79
CA ILE A 284 -4.20 1.41 18.54
C ILE A 284 -5.42 1.41 17.63
N ASP A 285 -5.96 2.60 17.36
CA ASP A 285 -6.86 2.86 16.24
C ASP A 285 -6.24 2.38 14.92
N LYS A 286 -6.84 1.33 14.35
CA LYS A 286 -6.39 0.64 13.14
C LYS A 286 -6.60 1.50 11.89
N ASP A 287 -7.71 2.24 11.80
CA ASP A 287 -8.07 3.05 10.63
C ASP A 287 -7.16 4.25 10.51
N VAL A 288 -6.87 4.92 11.62
CA VAL A 288 -5.88 6.00 11.67
C VAL A 288 -4.48 5.47 11.37
N LEU A 289 -4.09 4.30 11.90
CA LEU A 289 -2.78 3.72 11.59
C LEU A 289 -2.67 3.39 10.09
N TYR A 290 -3.68 2.74 9.52
CA TYR A 290 -3.74 2.41 8.09
C TYR A 290 -3.64 3.68 7.24
N ALA A 291 -4.43 4.70 7.55
CA ALA A 291 -4.40 5.99 6.85
C ALA A 291 -3.10 6.79 7.05
N VAL A 292 -2.26 6.48 8.05
CA VAL A 292 -0.89 7.02 8.18
C VAL A 292 0.09 6.21 7.33
N MET A 293 0.01 4.88 7.38
CA MET A 293 0.86 3.98 6.61
C MET A 293 0.67 4.15 5.09
N THR A 294 -0.57 4.18 4.59
CA THR A 294 -0.86 4.43 3.17
C THR A 294 -0.34 5.78 2.69
N ALA A 295 -0.39 6.81 3.54
CA ALA A 295 0.17 8.13 3.21
C ALA A 295 1.71 8.17 3.19
N HIS A 296 2.39 7.15 3.74
CA HIS A 296 3.85 7.05 3.86
C HIS A 296 4.47 5.86 3.13
N GLY A 297 3.66 5.08 2.42
CA GLY A 297 4.08 3.98 1.58
C GLY A 297 4.86 4.41 0.33
N ASN A 298 5.54 3.43 -0.23
CA ASN A 298 5.94 3.31 -1.63
C ASN A 298 5.68 1.86 -2.07
N ASP A 299 6.06 1.50 -3.28
CA ASP A 299 5.77 0.17 -3.85
C ASP A 299 6.50 -1.01 -3.19
N ARG A 300 7.29 -0.78 -2.13
CA ARG A 300 8.16 -1.78 -1.46
C ARG A 300 8.23 -1.68 0.06
N GLY A 301 7.62 -0.66 0.69
CA GLY A 301 7.82 -0.38 2.12
C GLY A 301 7.25 0.96 2.57
N LEU A 302 7.43 1.30 3.84
CA LEU A 302 7.21 2.66 4.35
C LEU A 302 8.50 3.47 4.26
N LYS A 303 8.39 4.79 4.06
CA LYS A 303 9.55 5.71 4.04
C LYS A 303 10.04 6.03 5.46
N LEU A 304 10.51 5.02 6.18
CA LEU A 304 10.98 5.11 7.56
C LEU A 304 12.50 4.91 7.68
N PRO A 305 13.15 5.51 8.71
CA PRO A 305 14.57 5.32 8.96
C PRO A 305 14.82 3.99 9.69
N TYR A 306 14.81 2.87 8.93
CA TYR A 306 14.99 1.51 9.48
C TYR A 306 16.38 1.20 10.06
N GLY A 307 17.31 2.16 10.04
CA GLY A 307 18.71 2.03 10.46
C GLY A 307 19.66 1.67 9.31
N GLU A 308 20.97 1.70 9.59
CA GLU A 308 22.01 1.30 8.63
C GLU A 308 22.23 -0.22 8.70
N PHE A 309 21.53 -0.97 7.84
CA PHE A 309 21.77 -2.40 7.58
C PHE A 309 21.44 -2.70 6.10
N SER A 310 21.99 -3.78 5.55
CA SER A 310 22.00 -4.06 4.10
C SER A 310 21.18 -5.28 3.66
N GLY A 311 20.57 -6.02 4.58
CA GLY A 311 19.90 -7.29 4.26
C GLY A 311 18.56 -7.21 3.50
N ALA A 312 17.99 -6.01 3.29
CA ALA A 312 16.66 -5.83 2.68
C ALA A 312 16.76 -5.12 1.31
N GLU A 313 16.82 -5.89 0.23
CA GLU A 313 16.98 -5.39 -1.15
C GLU A 313 15.88 -5.95 -2.09
N GLN A 314 16.24 -6.69 -3.15
CA GLN A 314 15.26 -7.41 -3.98
C GLN A 314 14.83 -8.73 -3.32
N PHE A 315 15.77 -9.38 -2.64
CA PHE A 315 15.58 -10.58 -1.82
C PHE A 315 16.27 -10.34 -0.46
N TRP A 316 15.86 -11.06 0.57
CA TRP A 316 16.55 -10.99 1.86
C TRP A 316 17.95 -11.64 1.80
N GLU A 317 18.98 -10.90 2.20
CA GLU A 317 20.36 -11.41 2.34
C GLU A 317 20.82 -11.44 3.80
N CYS A 318 21.40 -12.57 4.23
CA CYS A 318 21.94 -12.72 5.58
C CYS A 318 23.39 -12.23 5.65
N ILE A 319 23.57 -10.94 5.98
CA ILE A 319 24.88 -10.29 6.05
C ILE A 319 25.60 -10.63 7.37
N PRO A 320 26.74 -11.35 7.36
CA PRO A 320 27.50 -11.60 8.59
C PRO A 320 27.97 -10.29 9.22
N GLY A 321 27.80 -10.15 10.54
CA GLY A 321 28.01 -8.89 11.26
C GLY A 321 26.73 -8.05 11.44
N GLU A 322 25.63 -8.39 10.78
CA GLU A 322 24.32 -7.74 10.95
C GLU A 322 23.29 -8.66 11.66
N GLU A 323 23.76 -9.67 12.41
CA GLU A 323 22.95 -10.60 13.20
C GLU A 323 21.93 -9.90 14.12
N PHE A 324 22.27 -8.70 14.61
CA PHE A 324 21.38 -7.90 15.45
C PHE A 324 20.08 -7.51 14.73
N SER A 325 20.05 -7.42 13.40
CA SER A 325 18.86 -7.01 12.63
C SER A 325 17.70 -8.02 12.72
N VAL A 326 18.03 -9.29 12.91
CA VAL A 326 17.09 -10.43 12.98
C VAL A 326 16.94 -11.03 14.38
N CYS A 327 17.73 -10.62 15.36
CA CYS A 327 17.64 -11.06 16.76
C CYS A 327 16.36 -10.52 17.43
N ASP A 328 15.67 -11.36 18.23
CA ASP A 328 14.36 -11.05 18.83
C ASP A 328 14.39 -9.73 19.63
N PRO A 329 13.62 -8.70 19.21
CA PRO A 329 13.54 -7.44 19.93
C PRO A 329 12.60 -7.50 21.15
N GLY A 330 11.94 -8.64 21.41
CA GLY A 330 11.08 -8.85 22.57
C GLY A 330 11.82 -8.82 23.92
N PRO A 331 11.09 -8.83 25.05
CA PRO A 331 11.70 -8.86 26.38
C PRO A 331 12.21 -10.27 26.72
N ARG A 332 13.48 -10.38 27.14
CA ARG A 332 14.11 -11.67 27.48
C ARG A 332 14.07 -11.91 28.99
N LEU A 333 13.41 -12.99 29.41
CA LEU A 333 13.32 -13.39 30.82
C LEU A 333 14.72 -13.63 31.43
N GLY A 334 15.00 -13.02 32.58
CA GLY A 334 16.29 -13.14 33.28
C GLY A 334 17.41 -12.30 32.67
N PHE A 335 17.11 -11.42 31.71
CA PHE A 335 18.10 -10.50 31.15
C PHE A 335 18.58 -9.47 32.19
N GLU A 336 17.77 -9.16 33.21
CA GLU A 336 18.15 -8.29 34.31
C GLU A 336 19.39 -8.79 35.07
N ASP A 337 19.52 -10.10 35.29
CA ASP A 337 20.68 -10.71 35.94
C ASP A 337 21.94 -10.59 35.07
N VAL A 338 21.79 -10.80 33.75
CA VAL A 338 22.86 -10.62 32.76
C VAL A 338 23.30 -9.16 32.73
N LEU A 339 22.35 -8.23 32.62
CA LEU A 339 22.59 -6.79 32.64
C LEU A 339 23.32 -6.36 33.92
N GLN A 340 22.88 -6.83 35.08
CA GLN A 340 23.51 -6.55 36.37
C GLN A 340 24.95 -7.07 36.43
N SER A 341 25.22 -8.27 35.88
CA SER A 341 26.57 -8.84 35.81
C SER A 341 27.54 -8.08 34.89
N MET A 342 27.00 -7.33 33.90
CA MET A 342 27.77 -6.58 32.92
C MET A 342 27.95 -5.09 33.27
N LEU A 343 27.31 -4.58 34.33
CA LEU A 343 27.48 -3.19 34.77
C LEU A 343 28.96 -2.92 35.12
N PRO A 344 29.62 -1.90 34.52
CA PRO A 344 31.00 -1.59 34.82
C PRO A 344 31.19 -1.25 36.31
N ALA A 345 32.17 -1.87 36.96
CA ALA A 345 32.49 -1.60 38.37
C ALA A 345 32.78 -0.11 38.64
N SER A 346 33.38 0.59 37.66
CA SER A 346 33.66 2.03 37.70
C SER A 346 32.42 2.91 37.88
N LEU A 347 31.20 2.42 37.61
CA LEU A 347 29.95 3.15 37.88
C LEU A 347 29.69 3.33 39.38
N PHE A 348 30.31 2.51 40.23
CA PHE A 348 30.13 2.53 41.68
C PHE A 348 31.27 3.28 42.41
N ASP A 349 32.40 3.53 41.73
CA ASP A 349 33.62 4.10 42.32
C ASP A 349 33.64 5.64 42.47
N GLY A 350 32.59 6.34 42.01
CA GLY A 350 32.37 7.77 42.29
C GLY A 350 33.42 8.76 41.72
N LEU A 351 34.21 8.35 40.73
CA LEU A 351 35.35 9.14 40.21
C LEU A 351 34.92 10.28 39.27
N THR A 352 34.68 11.47 39.82
CA THR A 352 34.44 12.70 39.04
C THR A 352 35.71 13.17 38.31
N ARG A 353 35.98 12.70 37.08
CA ARG A 353 37.05 13.26 36.23
C ARG A 353 36.69 14.67 35.78
N SER A 354 37.31 15.67 36.41
CA SER A 354 37.26 17.07 35.98
C SER A 354 37.86 17.25 34.58
N LEU A 355 37.04 17.63 33.60
CA LEU A 355 37.50 18.10 32.30
C LEU A 355 37.96 19.57 32.43
N GLY A 356 39.26 19.81 32.32
CA GLY A 356 39.85 21.15 32.37
C GLY A 356 39.60 21.96 31.10
N LEU A 357 38.38 22.50 30.92
CA LEU A 357 38.05 23.36 29.78
C LEU A 357 38.51 24.83 29.94
N SER A 358 38.87 25.23 31.17
CA SER A 358 39.18 26.62 31.56
C SER A 358 40.32 27.28 30.77
N GLU A 359 41.25 26.49 30.21
CA GLU A 359 42.35 27.01 29.38
C GLU A 359 41.95 27.19 27.90
N LYS A 360 40.89 26.50 27.45
CA LYS A 360 40.45 26.44 26.04
C LYS A 360 39.32 27.42 25.73
N VAL A 361 38.36 27.58 26.64
CA VAL A 361 37.16 28.40 26.42
C VAL A 361 37.31 29.77 27.09
N ARG A 362 37.56 30.81 26.28
CA ARG A 362 37.73 32.20 26.77
C ARG A 362 36.43 33.01 26.79
N HIS A 363 35.52 32.72 25.87
CA HIS A 363 34.17 33.27 25.80
C HIS A 363 33.22 32.13 25.44
N ASP A 364 32.18 31.94 26.24
CA ASP A 364 31.23 30.85 26.10
C ASP A 364 29.84 31.41 25.81
N PRO A 365 29.34 31.35 24.56
CA PRO A 365 28.06 31.97 24.18
C PRO A 365 26.87 31.29 24.88
N TRP A 366 27.04 30.06 25.37
CA TRP A 366 25.98 29.32 26.05
C TRP A 366 25.66 29.84 27.45
N GLN A 367 26.52 30.68 28.04
CA GLN A 367 26.25 31.31 29.36
C GLN A 367 24.98 32.17 29.39
N ILE A 368 24.48 32.60 28.23
CA ILE A 368 23.25 33.39 28.10
C ILE A 368 22.01 32.46 28.14
N VAL A 369 22.17 31.16 27.87
CA VAL A 369 21.07 30.19 27.75
C VAL A 369 20.69 29.63 29.13
N PRO A 370 19.43 29.77 29.59
CA PRO A 370 18.95 29.19 30.84
C PRO A 370 19.01 27.66 30.86
N TYR A 371 19.02 27.06 32.06
CA TYR A 371 19.07 25.60 32.22
C TYR A 371 17.93 24.88 31.51
N ASP A 372 16.70 25.38 31.64
CA ASP A 372 15.52 24.71 31.09
C ASP A 372 15.56 24.70 29.55
N VAL A 373 16.03 25.79 28.94
CA VAL A 373 16.23 25.89 27.48
C VAL A 373 17.38 24.97 27.02
N LEU A 374 18.44 24.82 27.81
CA LEU A 374 19.48 23.82 27.54
C LEU A 374 18.91 22.39 27.61
N LEU A 375 18.04 22.10 28.58
CA LEU A 375 17.39 20.80 28.73
C LEU A 375 16.55 20.46 27.50
N ASP A 376 15.70 21.38 27.05
CA ASP A 376 14.87 21.25 25.83
C ASP A 376 15.75 21.01 24.58
N ILE A 377 16.85 21.75 24.42
CA ILE A 377 17.83 21.53 23.33
C ILE A 377 18.43 20.12 23.42
N PHE A 378 18.77 19.66 24.62
CA PHE A 378 19.31 18.31 24.86
C PHE A 378 18.28 17.18 24.69
N GLU A 379 16.99 17.46 24.51
CA GLU A 379 15.99 16.47 24.08
C GLU A 379 15.95 16.30 22.54
N HIS A 380 16.36 17.32 21.77
CA HIS A 380 16.23 17.33 20.31
C HIS A 380 17.54 17.01 19.55
N VAL A 381 18.69 17.09 20.22
CA VAL A 381 20.04 16.94 19.62
C VAL A 381 20.54 15.48 19.66
N GLY A 382 21.44 15.05 18.77
CA GLY A 382 21.99 13.68 18.78
C GLY A 382 22.90 13.40 19.99
N THR A 383 22.96 12.17 20.51
CA THR A 383 23.80 11.85 21.70
C THR A 383 25.28 12.21 21.49
N GLY A 384 25.82 12.01 20.29
CA GLY A 384 27.18 12.41 19.95
C GLY A 384 27.38 13.93 20.04
N ASP A 385 26.44 14.71 19.50
CA ASP A 385 26.46 16.17 19.53
C ASP A 385 26.29 16.73 20.95
N VAL A 386 25.48 16.08 21.80
CA VAL A 386 25.39 16.42 23.24
C VAL A 386 26.76 16.28 23.91
N LEU A 387 27.46 15.16 23.67
CA LEU A 387 28.80 14.92 24.22
C LEU A 387 29.86 15.85 23.64
N ALA A 388 29.75 16.21 22.36
CA ALA A 388 30.59 17.22 21.72
C ALA A 388 30.36 18.61 22.33
N LEU A 389 29.11 19.00 22.57
CA LEU A 389 28.78 20.30 23.16
C LEU A 389 29.25 20.41 24.61
N ILE A 390 29.10 19.35 25.41
CA ILE A 390 29.68 19.23 26.76
C ILE A 390 31.22 19.36 26.73
N SER A 391 31.87 18.92 25.64
CA SER A 391 33.31 19.02 25.46
C SER A 391 33.77 20.40 24.93
N ALA A 392 32.85 21.21 24.39
CA ALA A 392 33.12 22.50 23.76
C ALA A 392 32.73 23.73 24.62
N SER A 393 31.76 23.59 25.54
CA SER A 393 31.26 24.66 26.40
C SER A 393 31.49 24.36 27.88
N THR A 394 32.07 25.32 28.60
CA THR A 394 32.30 25.22 30.05
C THR A 394 31.01 25.42 30.84
N HIS A 395 30.11 26.28 30.35
CA HIS A 395 28.77 26.46 30.91
C HIS A 395 27.94 25.18 30.80
N VAL A 396 27.92 24.56 29.63
CA VAL A 396 27.24 23.27 29.41
C VAL A 396 27.87 22.17 30.26
N LEU A 397 29.20 22.09 30.34
CA LEU A 397 29.86 21.11 31.22
C LEU A 397 29.42 21.28 32.68
N ALA A 398 29.51 22.50 33.25
CA ALA A 398 29.10 22.76 34.62
C ALA A 398 27.63 22.42 34.88
N THR A 399 26.77 22.75 33.92
CA THR A 399 25.32 22.50 33.96
C THR A 399 24.98 21.01 33.91
N THR A 400 25.69 20.24 33.08
CA THR A 400 25.49 18.80 32.92
C THR A 400 26.21 17.95 33.98
N CYS A 401 26.99 18.55 34.89
CA CYS A 401 27.53 17.83 36.06
C CYS A 401 26.46 17.41 37.09
N ASN A 402 25.24 17.94 37.02
CA ASN A 402 24.16 17.58 37.93
C ASN A 402 23.63 16.17 37.64
N VAL A 403 23.53 15.31 38.67
CA VAL A 403 22.96 13.96 38.57
C VAL A 403 21.52 13.97 38.03
N ALA A 404 20.73 15.00 38.35
CA ALA A 404 19.36 15.15 37.83
C ALA A 404 19.32 15.21 36.29
N PHE A 405 20.32 15.84 35.65
CA PHE A 405 20.42 15.89 34.19
C PHE A 405 20.58 14.50 33.58
N TRP A 406 21.49 13.66 34.11
CA TRP A 406 21.68 12.31 33.55
C TRP A 406 20.53 11.35 33.86
N LYS A 407 19.87 11.51 35.01
CA LYS A 407 18.60 10.82 35.30
C LYS A 407 17.50 11.19 34.30
N HIS A 408 17.41 12.47 33.94
CA HIS A 408 16.50 12.96 32.90
C HIS A 408 16.85 12.35 31.53
N MET A 409 18.11 12.46 31.10
CA MET A 409 18.57 11.91 29.82
C MET A 409 18.35 10.40 29.68
N LEU A 410 18.57 9.62 30.75
CA LEU A 410 18.20 8.20 30.80
C LEU A 410 16.70 8.00 30.58
N ARG A 411 15.87 8.73 31.33
CA ARG A 411 14.40 8.67 31.27
C ARG A 411 13.84 9.02 29.88
N VAL A 412 14.36 10.04 29.20
CA VAL A 412 13.85 10.46 27.88
C VAL A 412 14.44 9.67 26.71
N ARG A 413 15.70 9.22 26.78
CA ARG A 413 16.40 8.63 25.61
C ARG A 413 16.65 7.13 25.65
N ILE A 414 16.59 6.49 26.82
CA ILE A 414 16.98 5.07 26.98
C ILE A 414 15.84 4.23 27.56
N LEU A 415 15.27 4.63 28.69
CA LEU A 415 14.22 3.86 29.38
C LEU A 415 12.92 3.62 28.58
N PRO A 416 12.52 4.42 27.56
CA PRO A 416 11.32 4.12 26.76
C PRO A 416 11.40 2.82 25.96
N TRP A 417 12.59 2.44 25.48
CA TRP A 417 12.82 1.19 24.74
C TRP A 417 13.62 0.15 25.54
N PHE A 418 14.46 0.56 26.49
CA PHE A 418 15.19 -0.38 27.35
C PHE A 418 14.42 -0.70 28.64
N TRP A 419 13.41 -1.56 28.51
CA TRP A 419 12.47 -1.90 29.58
C TRP A 419 13.11 -2.63 30.76
N GLU A 420 14.04 -3.55 30.49
CA GLU A 420 14.76 -4.35 31.48
C GLU A 420 15.64 -3.44 32.38
N LEU A 421 16.28 -2.43 31.79
CA LEU A 421 17.00 -1.40 32.55
C LEU A 421 16.05 -0.56 33.43
N ASN A 422 14.86 -0.22 32.94
CA ASN A 422 13.84 0.50 33.71
C ASN A 422 13.38 -0.34 34.93
N THR A 423 13.17 -1.64 34.75
CA THR A 423 12.86 -2.60 35.82
C THR A 423 14.01 -2.69 36.83
N LEU A 424 15.24 -2.88 36.36
CA LEU A 424 16.44 -2.95 37.21
C LEU A 424 16.62 -1.67 38.05
N LEU A 425 16.50 -0.49 37.44
CA LEU A 425 16.67 0.80 38.14
C LEU A 425 15.53 1.10 39.14
N LYS A 426 14.33 0.55 38.95
CA LYS A 426 13.22 0.66 39.92
C LYS A 426 13.38 -0.28 41.10
N ASN A 427 13.90 -1.49 40.85
CA ASN A 427 14.00 -2.54 41.86
C ASN A 427 15.32 -2.50 42.65
N SER A 428 16.36 -1.84 42.13
CA SER A 428 17.68 -1.76 42.76
C SER A 428 17.85 -0.51 43.62
N THR A 429 18.38 -0.68 44.84
CA THR A 429 18.89 0.44 45.66
C THR A 429 20.32 0.77 45.25
N LEU A 430 20.50 1.82 44.45
CA LEU A 430 21.81 2.30 44.01
C LEU A 430 22.43 3.29 45.03
N PRO A 431 23.77 3.31 45.20
CA PRO A 431 24.45 4.29 46.04
C PRO A 431 24.25 5.74 45.55
N GLU A 432 24.34 6.72 46.45
CA GLU A 432 24.29 8.15 46.08
C GLU A 432 25.45 8.56 45.15
N THR A 433 26.57 7.83 45.21
CA THR A 433 27.78 8.03 44.38
C THR A 433 27.70 7.39 42.99
N PHE A 434 26.57 6.76 42.63
CA PHE A 434 26.43 6.04 41.37
C PHE A 434 26.53 6.94 40.14
N ASP A 435 27.40 6.59 39.19
CA ASP A 435 27.64 7.39 37.99
C ASP A 435 26.57 7.17 36.90
N TYR A 436 25.49 7.95 36.99
CA TYR A 436 24.44 7.99 35.98
C TYR A 436 24.92 8.49 34.60
N LYS A 437 26.01 9.27 34.53
CA LYS A 437 26.61 9.70 33.25
C LYS A 437 27.35 8.53 32.60
N GLY A 438 28.17 7.83 33.38
CA GLY A 438 28.84 6.61 32.97
C GLY A 438 27.84 5.55 32.51
N LEU A 439 26.75 5.34 33.25
CA LEU A 439 25.67 4.43 32.84
C LEU A 439 25.06 4.84 31.50
N PHE A 440 24.69 6.11 31.33
CA PHE A 440 24.09 6.62 30.09
C PHE A 440 25.02 6.42 28.88
N VAL A 441 26.30 6.78 29.01
CA VAL A 441 27.30 6.62 27.93
C VAL A 441 27.54 5.13 27.64
N TRP A 442 27.68 4.30 28.67
CA TRP A 442 27.88 2.86 28.51
C TRP A 442 26.69 2.20 27.79
N ILE A 443 25.46 2.40 28.27
CA ILE A 443 24.26 1.85 27.64
C ILE A 443 24.11 2.34 26.20
N ASN A 444 24.29 3.64 25.95
CA ASN A 444 24.19 4.20 24.60
C ASN A 444 25.16 3.52 23.61
N ASN A 445 26.34 3.10 24.07
CA ASN A 445 27.35 2.48 23.23
C ASN A 445 27.11 0.97 23.08
N VAL A 446 26.87 0.23 24.18
CA VAL A 446 26.67 -1.24 24.12
C VAL A 446 25.32 -1.67 23.51
N THR A 447 24.45 -0.72 23.19
CA THR A 447 23.17 -0.94 22.47
C THR A 447 23.10 -0.19 21.14
N ALA A 448 24.24 0.27 20.61
CA ALA A 448 24.28 0.88 19.29
C ALA A 448 24.11 -0.20 18.21
N PRO A 449 23.15 -0.07 17.27
CA PRO A 449 22.98 -1.02 16.17
C PRO A 449 24.06 -0.80 15.10
N GLU A 450 25.28 -1.24 15.38
CA GLU A 450 26.44 -1.14 14.48
C GLU A 450 26.85 -2.51 13.92
N TYR A 451 27.42 -2.50 12.72
CA TYR A 451 27.98 -3.69 12.07
C TYR A 451 29.09 -4.33 12.91
N GLY A 452 29.01 -5.64 13.11
CA GLY A 452 29.91 -6.40 13.98
C GLY A 452 29.53 -6.35 15.45
N MET A 453 28.32 -5.94 15.80
CA MET A 453 27.80 -6.07 17.16
C MET A 453 27.68 -7.55 17.56
N GLU A 454 28.11 -7.88 18.78
CA GLU A 454 28.04 -9.24 19.32
C GLU A 454 27.54 -9.26 20.77
N GLY A 455 27.09 -10.43 21.23
CA GLY A 455 26.74 -10.67 22.62
C GLY A 455 25.29 -10.32 22.98
N PRO A 456 24.97 -10.23 24.29
CA PRO A 456 23.59 -10.33 24.76
C PRO A 456 22.71 -9.11 24.40
N PHE A 457 23.30 -7.98 24.00
CA PHE A 457 22.57 -6.75 23.68
C PHE A 457 22.00 -6.69 22.25
N MET A 458 22.23 -7.70 21.39
CA MET A 458 21.77 -7.68 19.99
C MET A 458 20.24 -7.43 19.85
N GLY A 459 19.41 -8.17 20.60
CA GLY A 459 17.95 -7.95 20.60
C GLY A 459 17.55 -6.55 21.10
N ILE A 460 18.27 -6.01 22.11
CA ILE A 460 18.05 -4.65 22.61
C ILE A 460 18.42 -3.59 21.57
N ALA A 461 19.50 -3.80 20.81
CA ALA A 461 19.86 -2.93 19.68
C ALA A 461 18.83 -3.01 18.54
N ASN A 462 18.29 -4.20 18.24
CA ASN A 462 17.19 -4.34 17.28
C ASN A 462 15.95 -3.59 17.75
N ARG A 463 15.56 -3.73 19.02
CA ARG A 463 14.44 -2.98 19.61
C ARG A 463 14.65 -1.48 19.54
N ARG A 464 15.86 -0.99 19.83
CA ARG A 464 16.25 0.42 19.69
C ARG A 464 16.12 0.92 18.25
N ARG A 465 16.56 0.13 17.27
CA ARG A 465 16.44 0.40 15.83
C ARG A 465 14.97 0.50 15.41
N ILE A 466 14.14 -0.48 15.79
CA ILE A 466 12.70 -0.51 15.49
C ILE A 466 11.98 0.68 16.16
N TRP A 467 12.31 0.98 17.42
CA TRP A 467 11.79 2.14 18.13
C TRP A 467 12.06 3.45 17.36
N GLN A 468 13.30 3.63 16.88
CA GLN A 468 13.70 4.80 16.09
C GLN A 468 12.99 4.84 14.73
N ALA A 469 12.86 3.71 14.03
CA ALA A 469 12.13 3.60 12.77
C ALA A 469 10.65 3.99 12.91
N CYS A 470 10.02 3.67 14.04
CA CYS A 470 8.62 4.01 14.34
C CYS A 470 8.39 5.46 14.79
N GLN A 471 9.42 6.20 15.26
CA GLN A 471 9.25 7.57 15.78
C GLN A 471 8.55 8.54 14.80
N PRO A 472 8.84 8.56 13.49
CA PRO A 472 8.15 9.45 12.54
C PRO A 472 6.63 9.24 12.47
N LEU A 473 6.13 8.04 12.77
CA LEU A 473 4.70 7.75 12.76
C LEU A 473 3.94 8.47 13.90
N VAL A 474 4.60 8.72 15.04
CA VAL A 474 4.00 9.28 16.26
C VAL A 474 3.28 10.61 16.04
N PRO A 475 3.90 11.68 15.50
CA PRO A 475 3.23 12.97 15.33
C PRO A 475 2.05 12.88 14.35
N MET A 476 2.16 12.06 13.31
CA MET A 476 1.12 11.92 12.29
C MET A 476 -0.09 11.14 12.82
N TYR A 477 0.17 10.05 13.54
CA TYR A 477 -0.86 9.28 14.22
C TYR A 477 -1.58 10.14 15.26
N LYS A 478 -0.84 10.81 16.16
CA LYS A 478 -1.43 11.68 17.19
C LYS A 478 -2.21 12.86 16.59
N HIS A 479 -1.74 13.43 15.49
CA HIS A 479 -2.46 14.49 14.77
C HIS A 479 -3.76 14.00 14.11
N LYS A 480 -3.90 12.71 13.79
CA LYS A 480 -5.12 12.12 13.23
C LYS A 480 -6.05 11.48 14.27
N VAL A 481 -5.55 11.03 15.42
CA VAL A 481 -6.39 10.56 16.54
C VAL A 481 -7.02 11.74 17.29
N ALA A 482 -6.27 12.82 17.53
CA ALA A 482 -6.76 13.96 18.31
C ALA A 482 -8.01 14.71 17.75
N PRO A 483 -8.27 14.79 16.42
CA PRO A 483 -9.47 15.43 15.87
C PRO A 483 -10.68 14.50 15.80
N ILE A 484 -10.48 13.17 15.72
CA ILE A 484 -11.57 12.20 15.58
C ILE A 484 -12.08 11.83 16.98
N SER A 485 -12.62 12.85 17.66
CA SER A 485 -13.66 12.62 18.65
C SER A 485 -14.89 12.12 17.89
N HIS A 486 -14.98 10.80 17.68
CA HIS A 486 -16.29 10.18 17.63
C HIS A 486 -16.97 10.56 18.95
N ALA A 487 -17.95 11.44 18.89
CA ALA A 487 -18.80 11.73 20.02
C ALA A 487 -19.67 10.48 20.24
N GLU A 488 -19.12 9.49 20.95
CA GLU A 488 -19.86 8.27 21.30
C GLU A 488 -21.19 8.71 21.88
N PRO A 489 -22.31 8.28 21.30
CA PRO A 489 -23.59 8.73 21.77
C PRO A 489 -23.83 8.19 23.18
N GLU A 490 -24.11 9.08 24.14
CA GLU A 490 -24.53 8.75 25.52
C GLU A 490 -25.82 7.89 25.61
N ASP A 491 -26.37 7.46 24.47
CA ASP A 491 -27.66 6.79 24.31
C ASP A 491 -27.44 5.42 23.65
N GLU A 492 -27.85 4.37 24.34
CA GLU A 492 -27.70 2.97 23.92
C GLU A 492 -28.41 2.67 22.58
N GLU A 493 -29.54 3.32 22.27
CA GLU A 493 -30.19 3.12 20.97
C GLU A 493 -29.33 3.72 19.84
N ALA A 494 -28.82 4.93 20.06
CA ALA A 494 -27.94 5.60 19.11
C ALA A 494 -26.61 4.84 18.93
N LYS A 495 -26.08 4.21 19.98
CA LYS A 495 -24.90 3.34 19.88
C LYS A 495 -25.19 2.10 19.05
N ALA A 496 -26.28 1.38 19.35
CA ALA A 496 -26.70 0.20 18.58
C ALA A 496 -27.03 0.50 17.11
N LEU A 497 -27.43 1.74 16.78
CA LEU A 497 -27.57 2.22 15.39
C LEU A 497 -26.22 2.46 14.73
N LEU A 498 -25.27 3.08 15.43
CA LEU A 498 -23.94 3.40 14.90
C LEU A 498 -23.09 2.15 14.67
N ASP A 499 -23.15 1.19 15.59
CA ASP A 499 -22.48 -0.13 15.49
C ASP A 499 -22.98 -0.94 14.27
N ARG A 500 -24.22 -0.69 13.82
CA ARG A 500 -24.84 -1.35 12.66
C ARG A 500 -24.84 -0.49 11.39
N ALA A 501 -24.26 0.70 11.42
CA ALA A 501 -24.24 1.60 10.28
C ALA A 501 -23.21 1.15 9.23
N GLU A 502 -23.64 1.05 7.97
CA GLU A 502 -22.74 0.81 6.83
C GLU A 502 -22.17 2.14 6.34
N SER A 503 -21.02 2.54 6.88
CA SER A 503 -20.31 3.75 6.45
C SER A 503 -19.21 3.39 5.45
N ILE A 504 -19.32 3.79 4.17
CA ILE A 504 -18.18 3.69 3.25
C ILE A 504 -17.18 4.79 3.65
N HIS A 505 -16.18 4.42 4.45
CA HIS A 505 -15.19 5.38 4.97
C HIS A 505 -14.22 5.78 3.85
N MET A 506 -14.64 6.71 3.00
CA MET A 506 -13.89 7.09 1.81
C MET A 506 -12.54 7.70 2.19
N PRO A 507 -11.42 7.25 1.56
CA PRO A 507 -10.15 7.95 1.67
C PRO A 507 -10.28 9.38 1.12
N ILE A 508 -9.46 10.31 1.60
CA ILE A 508 -9.49 11.71 1.14
C ILE A 508 -8.94 11.79 -0.29
N VAL A 509 -9.82 11.66 -1.28
CA VAL A 509 -9.52 11.87 -2.69
C VAL A 509 -9.42 13.37 -2.95
N SER A 510 -8.18 13.88 -3.02
CA SER A 510 -7.92 15.31 -3.32
C SER A 510 -6.69 15.46 -4.22
N TYR A 511 -6.82 16.31 -5.24
CA TYR A 511 -5.70 16.73 -6.08
C TYR A 511 -5.69 18.27 -6.23
N PRO A 512 -4.60 18.97 -5.85
CA PRO A 512 -3.42 18.45 -5.14
C PRO A 512 -3.78 17.94 -3.73
N LEU A 513 -2.93 17.07 -3.16
CA LEU A 513 -3.11 16.58 -1.79
C LEU A 513 -3.21 17.76 -0.80
N LEU A 514 -4.34 17.84 -0.10
CA LEU A 514 -4.60 18.89 0.88
C LEU A 514 -3.78 18.67 2.16
N LYS A 515 -2.89 19.61 2.49
CA LYS A 515 -2.15 19.60 3.77
C LYS A 515 -3.09 19.94 4.92
N GLY A 516 -3.23 19.03 5.88
CA GLY A 516 -4.07 19.23 7.07
C GLY A 516 -5.55 18.94 6.87
N ALA A 517 -5.94 18.22 5.81
CA ALA A 517 -7.32 17.73 5.68
C ALA A 517 -7.65 16.71 6.77
N THR A 518 -8.82 16.87 7.39
CA THR A 518 -9.33 16.01 8.47
C THR A 518 -10.70 15.47 8.09
N THR A 519 -10.96 14.20 8.39
CA THR A 519 -12.31 13.63 8.28
C THR A 519 -13.11 13.99 9.53
N VAL A 520 -14.36 14.44 9.35
CA VAL A 520 -15.32 14.69 10.42
C VAL A 520 -16.55 13.83 10.14
N SER A 521 -17.10 13.20 11.18
CA SER A 521 -18.34 12.41 11.11
C SER A 521 -19.39 12.99 12.06
N ALA A 522 -20.67 12.82 11.72
CA ALA A 522 -21.79 13.24 12.55
C ALA A 522 -22.94 12.24 12.42
N GLN A 523 -23.50 11.81 13.55
CA GLN A 523 -24.67 10.94 13.58
C GLN A 523 -25.95 11.78 13.54
N PHE A 524 -26.63 11.82 12.39
CA PHE A 524 -27.90 12.55 12.27
C PHE A 524 -29.11 11.81 12.86
N ILE A 525 -29.18 10.48 12.81
CA ILE A 525 -30.24 9.67 13.43
C ILE A 525 -29.73 9.07 14.74
N ARG A 526 -30.42 9.32 15.86
CA ARG A 526 -30.08 8.72 17.17
C ARG A 526 -31.10 7.70 17.66
N SER A 527 -32.31 7.69 17.09
CA SER A 527 -33.33 6.67 17.36
C SER A 527 -34.23 6.49 16.14
N TRP A 528 -34.70 5.27 15.87
CA TRP A 528 -35.68 5.03 14.81
C TRP A 528 -37.01 5.77 15.07
N HIS A 529 -37.31 6.09 16.33
CA HIS A 529 -38.48 6.89 16.70
C HIS A 529 -38.42 8.32 16.16
N GLU A 530 -37.23 8.86 15.91
CA GLU A 530 -37.07 10.22 15.35
C GLU A 530 -37.59 10.28 13.91
N ILE A 531 -37.19 9.33 13.07
CA ILE A 531 -37.70 9.20 11.69
C ILE A 531 -39.17 8.78 11.71
N GLY A 532 -39.52 7.78 12.52
CA GLY A 532 -40.85 7.19 12.54
C GLY A 532 -41.97 8.10 13.04
N HIS A 533 -41.67 9.22 13.73
CA HIS A 533 -42.71 10.07 14.33
C HIS A 533 -42.45 11.57 14.26
N ARG A 534 -41.35 12.04 13.65
CA ARG A 534 -41.04 13.47 13.53
C ARG A 534 -40.61 13.80 12.11
N ALA A 535 -41.21 14.85 11.55
CA ALA A 535 -40.61 15.54 10.42
C ALA A 535 -39.30 16.22 10.84
N CYS A 536 -38.38 16.39 9.91
CA CYS A 536 -37.14 17.12 10.12
C CYS A 536 -36.87 18.15 9.01
N LEU A 537 -35.97 19.08 9.28
CA LEU A 537 -35.45 20.03 8.30
C LEU A 537 -34.01 19.65 7.96
N PHE A 538 -33.68 19.59 6.67
CA PHE A 538 -32.33 19.41 6.16
C PHE A 538 -31.84 20.73 5.56
N ASP A 539 -30.73 21.23 6.09
CA ASP A 539 -30.11 22.50 5.72
C ASP A 539 -28.71 22.26 5.15
N THR A 540 -28.31 23.09 4.18
CA THR A 540 -26.93 23.15 3.66
C THR A 540 -26.36 24.55 3.85
N TYR A 541 -25.05 24.66 4.07
CA TYR A 541 -24.36 25.93 4.32
C TYR A 541 -23.17 26.07 3.38
N TRP A 542 -23.08 27.21 2.71
CA TRP A 542 -22.15 27.47 1.62
C TRP A 542 -21.32 28.73 1.91
N ASN A 543 -20.00 28.69 1.72
CA ASN A 543 -19.19 29.90 1.88
C ASN A 543 -19.40 30.89 0.71
N ASP A 544 -18.79 32.07 0.80
CA ASP A 544 -18.87 33.10 -0.24
C ASP A 544 -18.26 32.67 -1.59
N ASP A 545 -17.40 31.64 -1.60
CA ASP A 545 -16.79 31.05 -2.81
C ASP A 545 -17.68 29.96 -3.46
N GLY A 546 -18.82 29.62 -2.84
CA GLY A 546 -19.74 28.59 -3.34
C GLY A 546 -19.34 27.15 -3.02
N ALA A 547 -18.44 26.94 -2.06
CA ALA A 547 -18.12 25.62 -1.52
C ALA A 547 -19.06 25.26 -0.36
N LEU A 548 -19.47 23.99 -0.29
CA LEU A 548 -20.25 23.45 0.82
C LEU A 548 -19.36 23.39 2.07
N VAL A 549 -19.73 24.12 3.13
CA VAL A 549 -19.00 24.16 4.41
C VAL A 549 -19.73 23.43 5.54
N GLY A 550 -21.00 23.11 5.38
CA GLY A 550 -21.72 22.28 6.33
C GLY A 550 -23.09 21.82 5.88
N ILE A 551 -23.61 20.82 6.59
CA ILE A 551 -24.94 20.25 6.46
C ILE A 551 -25.52 20.15 7.87
N ALA A 552 -26.82 20.42 8.04
CA ALA A 552 -27.49 20.20 9.31
C ALA A 552 -28.82 19.47 9.15
N VAL A 553 -29.19 18.67 10.15
CA VAL A 553 -30.53 18.12 10.31
C VAL A 553 -31.14 18.64 11.60
N THR A 554 -32.36 19.17 11.53
CA THR A 554 -33.09 19.72 12.67
C THR A 554 -34.35 18.90 12.97
N PHE A 555 -34.36 18.20 14.10
CA PHE A 555 -35.52 17.51 14.65
C PHE A 555 -36.20 18.37 15.72
N GLY A 556 -37.24 19.11 15.33
CA GLY A 556 -37.93 20.04 16.24
C GLY A 556 -37.01 21.17 16.71
N ALA A 557 -36.57 21.12 17.97
CA ALA A 557 -35.64 22.09 18.56
C ALA A 557 -34.17 21.64 18.55
N ALA A 558 -33.88 20.38 18.16
CA ALA A 558 -32.53 19.83 18.17
C ALA A 558 -31.92 19.86 16.77
N GLN A 559 -30.99 20.80 16.54
CA GLN A 559 -30.17 20.85 15.32
C GLN A 559 -28.88 20.04 15.52
N ARG A 560 -28.54 19.19 14.54
CA ARG A 560 -27.32 18.37 14.47
C ARG A 560 -26.55 18.80 13.23
N VAL A 561 -25.26 19.11 13.36
CA VAL A 561 -24.45 19.74 12.30
C VAL A 561 -23.26 18.85 11.95
N LEU A 562 -22.99 18.73 10.65
CA LEU A 562 -21.74 18.24 10.07
C LEU A 562 -21.04 19.44 9.39
N GLY A 563 -19.82 19.78 9.81
CA GLY A 563 -19.12 20.97 9.33
C GLY A 563 -19.52 22.25 10.07
N SER A 564 -19.72 23.36 9.35
CA SER A 564 -20.01 24.69 9.90
C SER A 564 -21.33 25.28 9.39
N THR A 565 -22.05 25.98 10.27
CA THR A 565 -23.25 26.78 9.93
C THR A 565 -22.96 28.25 9.65
N GLU A 566 -21.69 28.68 9.65
CA GLU A 566 -21.29 30.08 9.41
C GLU A 566 -21.42 30.53 7.94
N GLY A 567 -21.68 29.58 7.03
CA GLY A 567 -21.95 29.85 5.62
C GLY A 567 -23.36 30.43 5.36
N ARG A 568 -23.59 30.88 4.13
CA ARG A 568 -24.92 31.22 3.62
C ARG A 568 -25.78 29.96 3.57
N PRO A 569 -27.01 29.97 4.12
CA PRO A 569 -27.91 28.83 4.00
C PRO A 569 -28.32 28.62 2.54
N GLY A 570 -28.33 27.36 2.11
CA GLY A 570 -28.88 26.91 0.83
C GLY A 570 -30.40 26.77 0.89
N LEU A 571 -30.95 25.92 0.02
CA LEU A 571 -32.37 25.56 0.10
C LEU A 571 -32.60 24.60 1.26
N GLN A 572 -33.43 25.02 2.23
CA GLN A 572 -33.93 24.14 3.29
C GLN A 572 -34.94 23.15 2.70
N LEU A 573 -34.74 21.86 3.00
CA LEU A 573 -35.64 20.78 2.61
C LEU A 573 -36.43 20.31 3.84
N HIS A 574 -37.75 20.17 3.71
CA HIS A 574 -38.60 19.52 4.71
C HIS A 574 -38.69 18.04 4.38
N ILE A 575 -38.53 17.18 5.38
CA ILE A 575 -38.65 15.72 5.26
C ILE A 575 -39.76 15.29 6.22
N ASP A 576 -40.78 14.61 5.71
CA ASP A 576 -41.93 14.20 6.51
C ASP A 576 -41.61 13.00 7.43
N ALA A 577 -42.46 12.79 8.44
CA ALA A 577 -42.32 11.60 9.30
C ALA A 577 -42.53 10.32 8.47
N HIS A 578 -41.75 9.28 8.79
CA HIS A 578 -41.56 8.04 8.03
C HIS A 578 -40.72 8.16 6.75
N GLU A 579 -40.24 9.34 6.36
CA GLU A 579 -39.31 9.52 5.24
C GLU A 579 -37.89 9.81 5.74
N TRP A 580 -36.88 9.44 4.96
CA TRP A 580 -35.49 9.76 5.28
C TRP A 580 -34.60 9.93 4.04
N ILE A 581 -33.46 10.59 4.23
CA ILE A 581 -32.41 10.79 3.22
C ILE A 581 -31.73 9.45 2.93
N GLN A 582 -32.00 8.90 1.75
CA GLN A 582 -31.33 7.69 1.26
C GLN A 582 -29.90 7.96 0.77
N GLU A 583 -29.66 9.12 0.13
CA GLU A 583 -28.35 9.51 -0.43
C GLU A 583 -28.21 11.05 -0.45
N ILE A 584 -26.97 11.54 -0.42
CA ILE A 584 -26.61 12.95 -0.67
C ILE A 584 -25.57 12.98 -1.79
N ILE A 585 -25.93 13.57 -2.93
CA ILE A 585 -25.08 13.60 -4.13
C ILE A 585 -24.43 14.98 -4.24
N VAL A 586 -23.10 15.00 -4.31
CA VAL A 586 -22.30 16.22 -4.44
C VAL A 586 -21.57 16.18 -5.77
N SER A 587 -22.00 17.01 -6.73
CA SER A 587 -21.34 17.14 -8.02
C SER A 587 -20.25 18.21 -8.01
N LEU A 588 -19.11 17.90 -8.64
CA LEU A 588 -18.08 18.87 -8.97
C LEU A 588 -18.44 19.53 -10.30
N LYS A 589 -18.32 20.86 -10.39
CA LYS A 589 -18.50 21.59 -11.65
C LYS A 589 -17.38 21.23 -12.63
N ASP A 590 -17.70 21.08 -13.92
CA ASP A 590 -16.75 20.78 -15.00
C ASP A 590 -15.47 21.65 -14.91
N CYS A 591 -14.37 21.05 -14.44
CA CYS A 591 -13.05 21.67 -14.39
C CYS A 591 -12.29 21.36 -15.68
N ASN A 592 -12.41 22.21 -16.70
CA ASN A 592 -11.59 22.09 -17.90
C ASN A 592 -10.12 22.47 -17.58
N MET A 593 -9.32 21.48 -17.17
CA MET A 593 -7.90 21.64 -16.82
C MET A 593 -7.00 22.01 -18.02
N PHE A 594 -7.55 22.09 -19.22
CA PHE A 594 -6.83 22.27 -20.48
C PHE A 594 -7.25 23.52 -21.27
N ASP A 595 -8.11 24.38 -20.72
CA ASP A 595 -8.41 25.68 -21.33
C ASP A 595 -7.20 26.61 -21.19
N GLU A 596 -6.50 26.87 -22.30
CA GLU A 596 -5.32 27.75 -22.33
C GLU A 596 -5.64 29.22 -22.02
N SER A 597 -6.93 29.62 -22.05
CA SER A 597 -7.34 30.97 -21.66
C SER A 597 -7.36 31.19 -20.13
N ILE A 598 -7.31 30.11 -19.33
CA ILE A 598 -7.34 30.16 -17.88
C ILE A 598 -5.92 30.00 -17.32
N ASP A 599 -5.30 31.10 -16.89
CA ASP A 599 -3.95 31.08 -16.30
C ASP A 599 -3.89 30.09 -15.14
N ARG A 600 -2.98 29.11 -15.23
CA ARG A 600 -2.76 28.06 -14.22
C ARG A 600 -2.47 28.60 -12.80
N ARG A 601 -2.13 29.88 -12.66
CA ARG A 601 -2.03 30.57 -11.36
C ARG A 601 -3.37 30.77 -10.65
N HIS A 602 -4.51 30.76 -11.36
CA HIS A 602 -5.83 30.83 -10.73
C HIS A 602 -6.12 29.63 -9.82
N TYR A 603 -5.70 28.41 -10.16
CA TYR A 603 -5.87 27.24 -9.28
C TYR A 603 -5.07 27.30 -7.97
N ARG A 604 -4.12 28.24 -7.84
CA ARG A 604 -3.41 28.55 -6.58
C ARG A 604 -3.99 29.76 -5.83
N THR A 605 -4.94 30.49 -6.42
CA THR A 605 -5.46 31.78 -5.90
C THR A 605 -6.99 31.91 -5.91
N SER A 606 -7.71 30.86 -6.33
CA SER A 606 -9.18 30.84 -6.45
C SER A 606 -9.96 30.97 -5.14
N LEU A 607 -9.29 30.98 -3.98
CA LEU A 607 -9.84 31.41 -2.68
C LEU A 607 -9.92 32.94 -2.53
N SER A 608 -9.81 33.74 -3.60
CA SER A 608 -9.68 35.20 -3.46
C SER A 608 -10.19 36.11 -4.58
N HIS A 609 -10.74 35.63 -5.70
CA HIS A 609 -11.25 36.54 -6.73
C HIS A 609 -12.59 36.19 -7.37
N ARG A 610 -13.49 37.18 -7.26
CA ARG A 610 -14.83 37.27 -7.84
C ARG A 610 -14.81 37.14 -9.36
N GLU A 611 -15.51 36.16 -9.91
CA GLU A 611 -16.38 36.39 -11.07
C GLU A 611 -17.76 35.76 -10.86
N SER A 612 -18.79 36.58 -11.04
CA SER A 612 -20.18 36.21 -10.78
C SER A 612 -20.78 35.51 -11.99
N THR A 613 -20.87 34.18 -11.92
CA THR A 613 -21.97 33.46 -12.56
C THR A 613 -22.63 32.58 -11.50
N ALA A 614 -23.86 32.92 -11.13
CA ALA A 614 -24.63 32.19 -10.13
C ALA A 614 -25.01 30.80 -10.68
N GLY A 615 -24.14 29.81 -10.45
CA GLY A 615 -24.48 28.41 -10.62
C GLY A 615 -25.61 28.08 -9.64
N ARG A 616 -26.82 27.90 -10.15
CA ARG A 616 -27.90 27.29 -9.37
C ARG A 616 -27.59 25.82 -9.24
N SER A 617 -26.98 25.43 -8.12
CA SER A 617 -26.84 24.04 -7.74
C SER A 617 -28.23 23.46 -7.47
N TYR A 618 -28.65 22.52 -8.30
CA TYR A 618 -29.87 21.74 -8.09
C TYR A 618 -29.48 20.30 -7.78
N ILE A 619 -30.03 19.74 -6.71
CA ILE A 619 -29.91 18.31 -6.39
C ILE A 619 -30.97 17.58 -7.23
N TYR A 620 -30.54 16.73 -8.18
CA TYR A 620 -31.41 16.02 -9.10
C TYR A 620 -31.08 14.51 -9.16
N GLY A 621 -31.31 13.77 -8.07
CA GLY A 621 -31.45 12.29 -8.06
C GLY A 621 -30.23 11.43 -8.44
N MET A 622 -30.43 10.11 -8.30
CA MET A 622 -29.40 9.10 -8.09
C MET A 622 -28.93 8.41 -9.37
N GLU A 623 -27.62 8.30 -9.57
CA GLU A 623 -26.96 7.21 -10.33
C GLU A 623 -25.47 7.16 -9.97
N THR A 624 -24.83 5.99 -10.12
CA THR A 624 -23.38 5.77 -9.90
C THR A 624 -22.48 6.33 -11.03
N THR A 625 -23.08 7.04 -11.99
CA THR A 625 -22.44 7.53 -13.20
C THR A 625 -22.28 9.05 -13.12
N LEU A 626 -21.05 9.56 -13.28
CA LEU A 626 -20.85 10.99 -13.44
C LEU A 626 -21.33 11.45 -14.82
N TRP A 627 -22.04 12.58 -14.85
CA TRP A 627 -22.74 13.06 -16.04
C TRP A 627 -22.29 14.47 -16.43
N GLY A 628 -21.87 14.65 -17.69
CA GLY A 628 -21.49 15.94 -18.25
C GLY A 628 -22.69 16.82 -18.57
N THR A 629 -22.46 18.12 -18.80
CA THR A 629 -23.52 19.13 -19.02
C THR A 629 -24.53 18.80 -20.13
N SER A 630 -24.16 18.05 -21.18
CA SER A 630 -25.09 17.63 -22.25
C SER A 630 -26.14 16.62 -21.79
N ALA A 631 -25.95 15.98 -20.63
CA ALA A 631 -26.86 15.01 -20.05
C ALA A 631 -27.92 15.65 -19.11
N LEU A 632 -27.73 16.92 -18.71
CA LEU A 632 -28.54 17.57 -17.65
C LEU A 632 -29.91 18.10 -18.09
N SER A 633 -30.11 18.32 -19.38
CA SER A 633 -31.28 19.05 -19.91
C SER A 633 -31.70 18.52 -21.28
N LEU A 634 -32.27 17.32 -21.31
CA LEU A 634 -32.79 16.70 -22.52
C LEU A 634 -34.28 17.00 -22.73
N TYR A 635 -34.69 16.99 -24.00
CA TYR A 635 -36.08 17.20 -24.42
C TYR A 635 -37.01 16.09 -23.88
N THR A 636 -38.27 16.42 -23.58
CA THR A 636 -39.23 15.53 -22.90
C THR A 636 -40.49 15.26 -23.74
N GLY A 637 -40.41 15.40 -25.06
CA GLY A 637 -41.52 15.13 -25.99
C GLY A 637 -42.58 16.23 -26.10
N SER A 638 -42.74 17.08 -25.08
CA SER A 638 -43.73 18.17 -25.06
C SER A 638 -43.17 19.51 -24.57
N PHE A 639 -43.53 20.60 -25.24
CA PHE A 639 -43.28 21.99 -24.81
C PHE A 639 -43.84 22.34 -23.41
N SER A 640 -44.69 21.50 -22.82
CA SER A 640 -45.30 21.71 -21.51
C SER A 640 -44.53 21.10 -20.33
N LEU A 641 -43.52 20.26 -20.57
CA LEU A 641 -42.72 19.63 -19.52
C LEU A 641 -41.33 20.29 -19.46
N PRO A 642 -40.76 20.53 -18.27
CA PRO A 642 -39.39 21.02 -18.16
C PRO A 642 -38.44 19.97 -18.74
N ALA A 643 -37.33 20.42 -19.35
CA ALA A 643 -36.24 19.53 -19.73
C ALA A 643 -35.70 18.80 -18.49
N SER A 644 -35.42 17.51 -18.62
CA SER A 644 -34.95 16.66 -17.52
C SER A 644 -33.62 16.01 -17.86
N PRO A 645 -32.80 15.67 -16.85
CA PRO A 645 -31.55 14.95 -17.09
C PRO A 645 -31.82 13.52 -17.56
N ILE A 646 -30.87 12.90 -18.26
CA ILE A 646 -31.05 11.58 -18.91
C ILE A 646 -31.58 10.49 -17.96
N TRP A 647 -31.14 10.46 -16.70
CA TRP A 647 -31.57 9.49 -15.67
C TRP A 647 -32.99 9.72 -15.13
N HIS A 648 -33.57 10.91 -15.34
CA HIS A 648 -34.98 11.23 -15.05
C HIS A 648 -35.80 11.51 -16.32
N ASN A 649 -35.30 11.11 -17.49
CA ASN A 649 -35.96 11.38 -18.74
C ASN A 649 -36.82 10.19 -19.16
N ASN A 650 -38.12 10.27 -18.90
CA ASN A 650 -39.07 9.21 -19.27
C ASN A 650 -39.26 9.02 -20.79
N PHE A 651 -38.60 9.80 -21.65
CA PHE A 651 -38.67 9.65 -23.12
C PHE A 651 -37.47 8.86 -23.67
N TYR A 652 -36.29 8.98 -23.03
CA TYR A 652 -35.09 8.23 -23.38
C TYR A 652 -34.84 7.05 -22.44
N LYS A 653 -34.30 5.96 -22.99
CA LYS A 653 -33.80 4.83 -22.21
C LYS A 653 -32.32 4.63 -22.53
N LEU A 654 -31.49 4.67 -21.51
CA LEU A 654 -30.08 4.35 -21.63
C LEU A 654 -29.87 2.82 -21.63
N HIS A 655 -28.96 2.36 -22.47
CA HIS A 655 -28.38 1.03 -22.39
C HIS A 655 -26.87 1.16 -22.29
N THR A 656 -26.29 0.81 -21.15
CA THR A 656 -24.84 0.76 -20.94
C THR A 656 -24.29 -0.61 -21.35
N PHE A 657 -23.09 -0.63 -21.92
CA PHE A 657 -22.33 -1.87 -22.10
C PHE A 657 -21.47 -2.07 -20.85
N THR A 658 -21.57 -3.23 -20.19
CA THR A 658 -20.73 -3.55 -19.03
C THR A 658 -19.34 -3.95 -19.48
N SER A 659 -18.29 -3.28 -18.99
CA SER A 659 -16.91 -3.74 -19.18
C SER A 659 -16.66 -5.03 -18.41
N GLY A 660 -16.39 -6.14 -19.10
CA GLY A 660 -15.86 -7.34 -18.44
C GLY A 660 -14.41 -7.12 -18.03
N ASN A 661 -14.13 -7.04 -16.72
CA ASN A 661 -12.81 -6.91 -16.07
C ASN A 661 -11.66 -6.47 -16.99
N ILE A 662 -11.75 -5.27 -17.57
CA ILE A 662 -10.68 -4.77 -18.41
C ILE A 662 -9.58 -4.31 -17.46
N GLY A 663 -8.39 -4.93 -17.56
CA GLY A 663 -7.21 -4.43 -16.88
C GLY A 663 -7.03 -2.94 -17.21
N TYR A 664 -7.16 -2.09 -16.19
CA TYR A 664 -6.83 -0.69 -16.29
C TYR A 664 -5.30 -0.59 -16.30
N ASP A 665 -4.70 -0.06 -17.36
CA ASP A 665 -3.31 0.38 -17.28
C ASP A 665 -3.24 1.44 -16.16
N GLY A 666 -2.23 1.39 -15.28
CA GLY A 666 -2.21 2.10 -13.99
C GLY A 666 -2.22 3.65 -13.99
N GLY A 667 -2.61 4.29 -15.09
CA GLY A 667 -2.95 5.71 -15.20
C GLY A 667 -4.34 5.99 -15.81
N ASP A 668 -5.10 4.97 -16.21
CA ASP A 668 -6.50 5.13 -16.64
C ASP A 668 -7.39 5.53 -15.45
N LEU A 669 -8.40 6.38 -15.69
CA LEU A 669 -9.40 6.72 -14.69
C LEU A 669 -10.56 5.70 -14.74
N PRO A 670 -11.06 5.19 -13.60
CA PRO A 670 -12.27 4.37 -13.56
C PRO A 670 -13.44 5.13 -14.19
N ALA A 671 -14.27 4.46 -15.00
CA ALA A 671 -15.29 5.16 -15.77
C ALA A 671 -16.41 5.79 -14.92
N ALA A 672 -16.66 5.27 -13.73
CA ALA A 672 -17.50 5.92 -12.71
C ALA A 672 -16.98 7.31 -12.29
N MET A 673 -15.68 7.58 -12.46
CA MET A 673 -15.04 8.88 -12.22
C MET A 673 -14.99 9.79 -13.47
N LEU A 674 -15.59 9.37 -14.60
CA LEU A 674 -15.56 10.12 -15.85
C LEU A 674 -16.94 10.69 -16.23
N PRO A 675 -17.02 11.96 -16.68
CA PRO A 675 -18.27 12.53 -17.13
C PRO A 675 -18.72 11.86 -18.43
N HIS A 676 -19.90 11.24 -18.37
CA HIS A 676 -20.60 10.72 -19.52
C HIS A 676 -21.29 11.87 -20.26
N HIS A 677 -21.00 11.98 -21.56
CA HIS A 677 -21.60 12.96 -22.43
C HIS A 677 -22.62 12.29 -23.35
N ILE A 678 -23.82 12.86 -23.42
CA ILE A 678 -24.81 12.48 -24.42
C ILE A 678 -24.48 13.18 -25.74
N LEU A 679 -24.46 12.41 -26.84
CA LEU A 679 -24.49 12.85 -28.23
C LEU A 679 -25.83 12.41 -28.84
N LEU A 680 -26.80 13.32 -28.86
CA LEU A 680 -28.16 13.05 -29.30
C LEU A 680 -28.32 13.47 -30.77
N TRP A 681 -28.26 12.50 -31.69
CA TRP A 681 -28.47 12.79 -33.11
C TRP A 681 -29.95 12.99 -33.48
N SER A 682 -30.89 12.57 -32.62
CA SER A 682 -32.30 12.86 -32.85
C SER A 682 -33.19 12.89 -31.59
N GLU A 683 -34.06 13.90 -31.54
CA GLU A 683 -35.12 14.02 -30.51
C GLU A 683 -36.43 13.33 -30.92
N THR A 684 -36.71 13.16 -32.23
CA THR A 684 -37.95 12.56 -32.76
C THR A 684 -37.70 11.72 -34.03
N PRO A 685 -38.62 10.84 -34.47
CA PRO A 685 -38.49 10.13 -35.75
C PRO A 685 -38.34 11.06 -36.97
N GLU A 686 -38.88 12.27 -36.95
CA GLU A 686 -38.72 13.26 -38.02
C GLU A 686 -37.34 13.94 -38.00
N ALA A 687 -36.73 14.10 -36.82
CA ALA A 687 -35.38 14.62 -36.70
C ALA A 687 -34.33 13.61 -37.17
N LEU A 688 -34.58 12.28 -37.03
CA LEU A 688 -33.72 11.24 -37.63
C LEU A 688 -33.61 11.43 -39.15
N ARG A 689 -34.73 11.79 -39.81
CA ARG A 689 -34.73 12.02 -41.27
C ARG A 689 -33.82 13.17 -41.71
N LYS A 690 -33.40 14.04 -40.79
CA LYS A 690 -32.46 15.12 -41.05
C LYS A 690 -31.01 14.72 -40.84
N VAL A 691 -30.70 13.62 -40.16
CA VAL A 691 -29.32 13.14 -39.99
C VAL A 691 -28.74 12.82 -41.37
N ARG A 692 -27.56 13.38 -41.67
CA ARG A 692 -26.87 13.19 -42.96
C ARG A 692 -25.52 12.50 -42.80
N ARG A 693 -24.81 12.80 -41.72
CA ARG A 693 -23.44 12.33 -41.48
C ARG A 693 -23.22 12.17 -39.98
N ILE A 694 -22.67 11.05 -39.56
CA ILE A 694 -22.08 10.85 -38.23
C ILE A 694 -20.56 10.84 -38.44
N SER A 695 -19.77 11.37 -37.51
CA SER A 695 -18.31 11.46 -37.71
C SER A 695 -17.52 11.26 -36.43
N ALA A 696 -16.41 10.55 -36.58
CA ALA A 696 -15.51 10.19 -35.49
C ALA A 696 -14.12 10.79 -35.72
N PHE A 697 -13.58 11.50 -34.72
CA PHE A 697 -12.20 11.97 -34.74
C PHE A 697 -11.28 10.83 -34.29
N ASN A 698 -10.52 10.26 -35.22
CA ASN A 698 -9.82 9.00 -35.04
C ASN A 698 -8.33 9.20 -35.39
N VAL A 699 -7.44 9.04 -34.42
CA VAL A 699 -6.00 9.36 -34.58
C VAL A 699 -5.16 8.12 -34.38
N VAL A 700 -4.27 7.82 -35.34
CA VAL A 700 -3.29 6.73 -35.19
C VAL A 700 -2.32 7.07 -34.05
N ALA A 701 -2.47 6.35 -32.93
CA ALA A 701 -1.73 6.56 -31.70
C ALA A 701 -0.40 5.79 -31.65
N GLY A 702 -0.30 4.70 -32.43
CA GLY A 702 0.92 3.91 -32.58
C GLY A 702 0.78 2.85 -33.68
N GLU A 703 1.74 1.92 -33.74
CA GLU A 703 1.67 0.69 -34.52
C GLU A 703 1.80 -0.51 -33.57
N THR A 704 1.09 -1.59 -33.87
CA THR A 704 1.31 -2.89 -33.23
C THR A 704 1.72 -3.92 -34.28
N SER A 705 2.35 -5.01 -33.84
CA SER A 705 2.93 -6.01 -34.73
C SER A 705 2.71 -7.43 -34.24
N SER A 706 2.33 -8.33 -35.14
CA SER A 706 2.33 -9.78 -34.91
C SER A 706 3.20 -10.45 -35.96
N GLY A 707 4.39 -10.91 -35.55
CA GLY A 707 5.40 -11.41 -36.48
C GLY A 707 5.91 -10.31 -37.42
N THR A 708 5.72 -10.49 -38.71
CA THR A 708 6.14 -9.53 -39.76
C THR A 708 5.06 -8.51 -40.13
N GLU A 709 3.79 -8.73 -39.78
CA GLU A 709 2.73 -7.75 -40.04
C GLU A 709 2.75 -6.64 -38.99
N ARG A 710 2.65 -5.39 -39.48
CA ARG A 710 2.39 -4.19 -38.66
C ARG A 710 1.08 -3.55 -39.09
N TRP A 711 0.32 -3.03 -38.15
CA TRP A 711 -0.87 -2.25 -38.45
C TRP A 711 -1.03 -1.07 -37.46
N PRO A 712 -1.64 0.04 -37.90
CA PRO A 712 -1.88 1.19 -37.04
C PRO A 712 -2.84 0.83 -35.91
N VAL A 713 -2.64 1.48 -34.76
CA VAL A 713 -3.51 1.46 -33.59
C VAL A 713 -4.23 2.81 -33.55
N PRO A 714 -5.42 2.94 -34.17
CA PRO A 714 -6.24 4.14 -34.10
C PRO A 714 -6.99 4.24 -32.76
N ASP A 715 -6.79 5.36 -32.07
CA ASP A 715 -7.55 5.74 -30.87
C ASP A 715 -8.71 6.67 -31.27
N LEU A 716 -9.88 6.48 -30.65
CA LEU A 716 -11.06 7.34 -30.83
C LEU A 716 -11.06 8.47 -29.80
N LEU A 717 -11.06 9.72 -30.28
CA LEU A 717 -10.88 10.92 -29.46
C LEU A 717 -12.11 11.83 -29.38
N GLY A 718 -13.10 11.65 -30.26
CA GLY A 718 -14.33 12.44 -30.26
C GLY A 718 -15.36 11.99 -31.28
N LEU A 719 -16.62 12.38 -31.07
CA LEU A 719 -17.76 12.03 -31.92
C LEU A 719 -18.68 13.25 -32.14
N THR A 720 -19.16 13.41 -33.37
CA THR A 720 -20.09 14.49 -33.77
C THR A 720 -21.08 13.97 -34.82
N TYR A 721 -22.12 14.74 -35.11
CA TYR A 721 -23.05 14.46 -36.20
C TYR A 721 -23.45 15.75 -36.94
N HIS A 722 -24.02 15.57 -38.12
CA HIS A 722 -24.53 16.63 -38.97
C HIS A 722 -25.97 16.35 -39.35
N ARG A 723 -26.73 17.43 -39.44
CA ARG A 723 -28.13 17.39 -39.84
C ARG A 723 -28.41 18.43 -40.92
N GLU A 724 -29.34 18.09 -41.79
CA GLU A 724 -29.92 19.02 -42.75
C GLU A 724 -30.72 20.09 -41.99
N ASN A 725 -30.37 21.36 -42.22
CA ASN A 725 -31.05 22.49 -41.62
C ASN A 725 -32.34 22.83 -42.39
N GLY A 726 -33.08 23.84 -41.93
CA GLY A 726 -34.35 24.25 -42.54
C GLY A 726 -34.27 24.78 -43.98
N ARG A 727 -33.06 24.85 -44.59
CA ARG A 727 -32.81 25.29 -45.97
C ARG A 727 -32.35 24.17 -46.90
N GLY A 728 -32.16 22.95 -46.39
CA GLY A 728 -31.59 21.84 -47.17
C GLY A 728 -30.06 21.80 -47.17
N GLU A 729 -29.40 22.60 -46.34
CA GLU A 729 -27.94 22.64 -46.21
C GLU A 729 -27.49 21.73 -45.05
N VAL A 730 -26.38 21.02 -45.23
CA VAL A 730 -25.80 20.17 -44.16
C VAL A 730 -25.05 21.06 -43.18
N GLU A 731 -25.57 21.18 -41.96
CA GLU A 731 -25.00 22.02 -40.91
C GLU A 731 -24.28 21.13 -39.88
N HIS A 732 -23.14 21.58 -39.35
CA HIS A 732 -22.54 20.96 -38.17
C HIS A 732 -23.53 21.07 -37.01
N ALA A 733 -23.82 19.96 -36.32
CA ALA A 733 -24.57 20.08 -35.08
C ALA A 733 -23.69 20.76 -34.02
N ASN A 734 -24.29 21.61 -33.18
CA ASN A 734 -23.61 22.25 -32.05
C ASN A 734 -23.20 21.27 -30.93
N GLN A 735 -23.40 19.95 -31.13
CA GLN A 735 -23.15 18.91 -30.16
C GLN A 735 -21.94 18.09 -30.61
N GLN A 736 -20.83 18.32 -29.91
CA GLN A 736 -19.53 17.68 -30.13
C GLN A 736 -19.08 17.12 -28.79
N ILE A 737 -18.58 15.88 -28.76
CA ILE A 737 -18.12 15.21 -27.54
C ILE A 737 -16.71 14.65 -27.73
N GLY A 738 -15.84 14.78 -26.72
CA GLY A 738 -14.42 14.44 -26.80
C GLY A 738 -13.52 15.63 -27.14
N THR A 739 -12.27 15.36 -27.52
CA THR A 739 -11.18 16.35 -27.52
C THR A 739 -10.90 17.03 -28.87
N PHE A 740 -11.26 16.41 -30.00
CA PHE A 740 -11.14 16.91 -31.40
C PHE A 740 -9.80 17.49 -31.89
N GLY A 741 -8.76 17.47 -31.06
CA GLY A 741 -7.44 17.95 -31.38
C GLY A 741 -7.24 19.47 -31.24
N PRO A 742 -6.00 19.94 -31.42
CA PRO A 742 -4.84 19.14 -31.77
C PRO A 742 -4.22 18.40 -30.56
N VAL A 743 -3.75 17.17 -30.81
CA VAL A 743 -3.11 16.28 -29.83
C VAL A 743 -1.67 15.96 -30.24
N PRO A 744 -0.73 15.82 -29.27
CA PRO A 744 0.68 15.59 -29.55
C PRO A 744 1.01 14.49 -30.56
N CYS A 745 0.27 13.37 -30.55
CA CYS A 745 0.50 12.24 -31.47
C CYS A 745 0.11 12.50 -32.93
N GLN A 746 -0.43 13.68 -33.29
CA GLN A 746 -0.52 14.11 -34.69
C GLN A 746 0.86 14.56 -35.22
N ALA A 747 1.76 15.05 -34.35
CA ALA A 747 3.11 15.45 -34.71
C ALA A 747 4.00 14.23 -34.98
N PRO A 748 4.71 14.16 -36.13
CA PRO A 748 5.68 13.09 -36.41
C PRO A 748 6.73 12.94 -35.30
N GLU A 749 7.21 14.06 -34.73
CA GLU A 749 8.24 14.09 -33.70
C GLU A 749 7.83 13.40 -32.38
N TRP A 750 6.52 13.17 -32.18
CA TRP A 750 5.96 12.41 -31.06
C TRP A 750 5.98 10.89 -31.30
N ARG A 751 5.93 10.47 -32.58
CA ARG A 751 5.85 9.06 -33.02
C ARG A 751 7.22 8.44 -33.30
N GLU A 752 8.27 9.24 -33.48
CA GLU A 752 9.57 8.73 -33.95
C GLU A 752 10.30 7.80 -32.95
N GLU A 753 10.59 6.60 -33.47
CA GLU A 753 11.58 5.59 -33.07
C GLU A 753 11.43 4.82 -31.73
N GLY A 754 10.77 3.67 -31.84
CA GLY A 754 11.42 2.35 -31.72
C GLY A 754 12.07 1.95 -30.39
N TRP A 755 11.45 1.00 -29.69
CA TRP A 755 11.87 0.47 -28.38
C TRP A 755 13.29 -0.15 -28.32
N TRP A 756 13.92 -0.42 -29.47
CA TRP A 756 15.14 -1.24 -29.57
C TRP A 756 16.46 -0.47 -29.80
N ASP A 757 16.44 0.83 -30.15
CA ASP A 757 17.67 1.57 -30.48
C ASP A 757 18.03 2.63 -29.43
N ALA A 758 18.27 2.17 -28.20
CA ALA A 758 18.72 2.99 -27.08
C ALA A 758 20.02 3.81 -27.37
N LYS A 759 20.79 3.42 -28.40
CA LYS A 759 22.04 4.09 -28.80
C LYS A 759 21.83 5.40 -29.56
N LYS A 760 20.65 5.64 -30.13
CA LYS A 760 20.30 6.91 -30.83
C LYS A 760 19.85 8.05 -29.90
N TRP A 761 19.66 7.79 -28.62
CA TRP A 761 19.22 8.80 -27.64
C TRP A 761 20.33 9.74 -27.19
N VAL A 762 21.47 9.65 -27.86
CA VAL A 762 22.63 10.51 -27.73
C VAL A 762 22.68 11.39 -28.98
N GLY A 763 22.62 12.71 -28.81
CA GLY A 763 22.76 13.66 -29.92
C GLY A 763 24.15 13.59 -30.58
N GLU A 764 24.31 14.25 -31.71
CA GLU A 764 25.61 14.33 -32.43
C GLU A 764 26.76 14.87 -31.56
N ASP A 765 26.44 15.55 -30.44
CA ASP A 765 27.38 16.10 -29.47
C ASP A 765 27.73 15.16 -28.29
N GLY A 766 27.23 13.92 -28.30
CA GLY A 766 27.47 12.95 -27.23
C GLY A 766 26.58 13.11 -25.99
N LYS A 767 25.55 13.98 -26.01
CA LYS A 767 24.67 14.22 -24.85
C LYS A 767 23.28 13.58 -24.99
N PRO A 768 22.61 13.22 -23.87
CA PRO A 768 21.24 12.73 -23.92
C PRO A 768 20.29 13.74 -24.59
N VAL A 769 19.50 13.28 -25.56
CA VAL A 769 18.46 14.10 -26.22
C VAL A 769 17.42 14.50 -25.17
N LYS A 770 17.15 15.81 -25.05
CA LYS A 770 16.17 16.35 -24.09
C LYS A 770 14.76 15.77 -24.39
N PRO A 771 13.99 15.37 -23.36
CA PRO A 771 12.59 14.98 -23.55
C PRO A 771 11.78 16.07 -24.24
N LEU A 772 10.95 15.66 -25.20
CA LEU A 772 10.08 16.56 -25.97
C LEU A 772 8.87 16.92 -25.11
N ASN A 773 8.74 18.19 -24.70
CA ASN A 773 7.58 18.63 -23.92
C ASN A 773 6.42 18.97 -24.87
N ARG A 774 5.18 18.87 -24.40
CA ARG A 774 4.00 19.29 -25.17
C ARG A 774 4.08 20.76 -25.62
N SER A 775 4.71 21.64 -24.83
CA SER A 775 4.97 23.04 -25.18
C SER A 775 5.98 23.24 -26.31
N ASP A 776 6.84 22.24 -26.55
CA ASP A 776 7.86 22.30 -27.60
C ASP A 776 7.25 21.91 -28.97
N LEU A 777 6.09 21.24 -28.95
CA LEU A 777 5.23 21.02 -30.11
C LEU A 777 4.26 22.19 -30.26
N ASN A 778 4.53 23.06 -31.25
CA ASN A 778 3.60 24.11 -31.65
C ASN A 778 2.40 23.52 -32.42
N LEU A 779 1.49 22.87 -31.68
CA LEU A 779 0.40 22.07 -32.24
C LEU A 779 -0.68 22.94 -32.90
N ALA A 780 -1.04 24.07 -32.29
CA ALA A 780 -2.10 24.96 -32.79
C ALA A 780 -1.77 25.57 -34.17
N ASP A 781 -0.50 25.89 -34.42
CA ASP A 781 -0.05 26.41 -35.72
C ASP A 781 0.11 25.32 -36.81
N ARG A 782 0.04 24.03 -36.43
CA ARG A 782 0.31 22.89 -37.32
C ARG A 782 -0.91 22.01 -37.63
N PHE A 783 -1.88 21.97 -36.72
CA PHE A 783 -3.01 21.05 -36.78
C PHE A 783 -4.28 21.77 -36.36
N GLU A 784 -5.25 21.81 -37.27
CA GLU A 784 -6.58 22.35 -36.99
C GLU A 784 -7.38 21.40 -36.07
N PRO A 785 -8.07 21.91 -35.02
CA PRO A 785 -9.16 21.17 -34.39
C PRO A 785 -10.18 20.76 -35.46
N LEU A 786 -10.76 19.56 -35.34
CA LEU A 786 -11.69 19.01 -36.35
C LEU A 786 -11.09 18.85 -37.76
N ASN A 787 -9.79 18.58 -37.89
CA ASN A 787 -9.16 18.30 -39.18
C ASN A 787 -9.89 17.15 -39.93
N GLU A 788 -10.61 17.50 -41.00
CA GLU A 788 -11.43 16.56 -41.79
C GLU A 788 -10.62 15.38 -42.36
N GLN A 789 -9.29 15.47 -42.49
CA GLN A 789 -8.43 14.34 -42.90
C GLN A 789 -8.33 13.22 -41.84
N GLN A 790 -8.71 13.51 -40.61
CA GLN A 790 -8.70 12.60 -39.46
C GLN A 790 -10.11 12.34 -38.91
N MET A 791 -11.13 12.89 -39.58
CA MET A 791 -12.53 12.57 -39.34
C MET A 791 -12.92 11.37 -40.21
N LEU A 792 -13.44 10.32 -39.58
CA LEU A 792 -14.04 9.19 -40.27
C LEU A 792 -15.55 9.40 -40.37
N HIS A 793 -16.03 9.65 -41.58
CA HIS A 793 -17.44 9.93 -41.84
C HIS A 793 -18.26 8.66 -42.11
N PHE A 794 -19.44 8.61 -41.52
CA PHE A 794 -20.50 7.68 -41.87
C PHE A 794 -21.70 8.46 -42.38
N GLU A 795 -21.83 8.51 -43.71
CA GLU A 795 -23.00 9.11 -44.37
C GLU A 795 -24.26 8.27 -44.09
N VAL A 796 -25.38 8.91 -43.78
CA VAL A 796 -26.66 8.28 -43.48
C VAL A 796 -27.75 9.01 -44.27
N ASP A 797 -28.45 8.31 -45.16
CA ASP A 797 -29.56 8.87 -45.94
C ASP A 797 -30.86 8.93 -45.13
N GLY A 798 -30.88 9.79 -44.10
CA GLY A 798 -32.08 10.00 -43.28
C GLY A 798 -33.30 10.43 -44.11
N ALA A 799 -33.11 11.17 -45.21
CA ALA A 799 -34.21 11.59 -46.08
C ALA A 799 -34.92 10.39 -46.72
N GLY A 800 -34.15 9.43 -47.22
CA GLY A 800 -34.65 8.14 -47.72
C GLY A 800 -34.97 7.12 -46.62
N GLY A 801 -34.98 7.51 -45.34
CA GLY A 801 -35.31 6.65 -44.21
C GLY A 801 -34.21 5.67 -43.81
N GLU A 802 -32.95 5.94 -44.14
CA GLU A 802 -31.81 5.23 -43.53
C GLU A 802 -31.62 5.69 -42.09
N GLU A 803 -31.46 4.75 -41.17
CA GLU A 803 -31.23 5.03 -39.74
C GLU A 803 -30.31 3.96 -39.13
N VAL A 804 -29.62 4.31 -38.04
CA VAL A 804 -28.77 3.37 -37.29
C VAL A 804 -29.67 2.44 -36.48
N THR A 805 -29.59 1.13 -36.76
CA THR A 805 -30.38 0.09 -36.09
C THR A 805 -29.56 -0.71 -35.09
N GLU A 806 -28.24 -0.72 -35.21
CA GLU A 806 -27.35 -1.45 -34.31
C GLU A 806 -26.11 -0.62 -33.95
N VAL A 807 -25.77 -0.60 -32.66
CA VAL A 807 -24.50 -0.08 -32.14
C VAL A 807 -23.75 -1.25 -31.54
N HIS A 808 -22.49 -1.40 -31.91
CA HIS A 808 -21.57 -2.44 -31.45
C HIS A 808 -20.33 -1.77 -30.85
N VAL A 809 -19.79 -2.32 -29.77
CA VAL A 809 -18.55 -1.85 -29.13
C VAL A 809 -17.63 -3.04 -28.88
N SER A 810 -16.31 -2.88 -29.03
CA SER A 810 -15.37 -3.94 -28.65
C SER A 810 -15.39 -4.15 -27.13
N GLU A 811 -15.09 -5.37 -26.70
CA GLU A 811 -15.03 -5.75 -25.28
C GLU A 811 -14.16 -4.80 -24.43
N ASP A 812 -13.09 -4.25 -25.02
CA ASP A 812 -12.15 -3.34 -24.38
C ASP A 812 -12.38 -1.84 -24.68
N PHE A 813 -13.51 -1.50 -25.31
CA PHE A 813 -13.90 -0.13 -25.72
C PHE A 813 -12.88 0.60 -26.60
N LYS A 814 -12.07 -0.14 -27.37
CA LYS A 814 -11.12 0.44 -28.35
C LYS A 814 -11.69 0.58 -29.74
N ALA A 815 -12.88 0.04 -30.02
CA ALA A 815 -13.56 0.20 -31.30
C ALA A 815 -15.08 0.32 -31.18
N ILE A 816 -15.69 1.07 -32.10
CA ILE A 816 -17.14 1.17 -32.29
C ILE A 816 -17.49 0.71 -33.70
N LYS A 817 -18.57 -0.05 -33.86
CA LYS A 817 -19.20 -0.32 -35.15
C LYS A 817 -20.66 0.11 -35.13
N LEU A 818 -21.11 0.82 -36.17
CA LEU A 818 -22.52 1.12 -36.40
C LEU A 818 -23.05 0.33 -37.59
N LYS A 819 -24.34 -0.05 -37.56
CA LYS A 819 -25.04 -0.68 -38.69
C LYS A 819 -26.41 -0.01 -38.91
N THR A 820 -26.79 0.19 -40.18
CA THR A 820 -28.09 0.76 -40.57
C THR A 820 -29.10 -0.28 -41.01
N ASN A 821 -30.37 0.13 -41.08
CA ASN A 821 -31.47 -0.64 -41.70
C ASN A 821 -31.27 -0.96 -43.20
N ARG A 822 -30.18 -0.49 -43.83
CA ARG A 822 -29.77 -0.82 -45.20
C ARG A 822 -28.53 -1.72 -45.26
N ASP A 823 -28.20 -2.38 -44.15
CA ASP A 823 -27.00 -3.22 -43.95
C ASP A 823 -25.67 -2.49 -44.22
N LYS A 824 -25.67 -1.16 -44.14
CA LYS A 824 -24.44 -0.36 -44.23
C LYS A 824 -23.74 -0.36 -42.88
N GLU A 825 -22.45 -0.66 -42.85
CA GLU A 825 -21.62 -0.64 -41.64
C GLU A 825 -20.54 0.43 -41.69
N CYS A 826 -20.13 0.93 -40.52
CA CYS A 826 -18.87 1.67 -40.34
C CYS A 826 -18.14 1.24 -39.07
N TYR A 827 -16.82 1.45 -39.05
CA TYR A 827 -15.93 1.07 -37.97
C TYR A 827 -15.05 2.27 -37.58
N TRP A 828 -14.94 2.55 -36.29
CA TRP A 828 -14.07 3.58 -35.71
C TRP A 828 -13.23 2.98 -34.58
N GLY A 829 -12.07 3.56 -34.30
CA GLY A 829 -11.07 2.92 -33.45
C GLY A 829 -10.50 1.63 -34.07
N GLU A 830 -10.05 0.71 -33.24
CA GLU A 830 -9.33 -0.50 -33.63
C GLU A 830 -10.23 -1.59 -34.26
N GLY A 831 -10.67 -1.42 -35.51
CA GLY A 831 -11.67 -2.32 -36.13
C GLY A 831 -11.33 -3.83 -36.23
N ARG A 832 -10.09 -4.27 -35.99
CA ARG A 832 -9.69 -5.70 -36.00
C ARG A 832 -9.93 -6.37 -34.64
N ARG A 833 -11.20 -6.48 -34.22
CA ARG A 833 -11.59 -7.07 -32.92
C ARG A 833 -12.43 -8.33 -33.11
N SER A 834 -12.17 -9.36 -32.30
CA SER A 834 -12.85 -10.65 -32.32
C SER A 834 -14.12 -10.69 -31.47
N GLN A 835 -14.18 -9.89 -30.40
CA GLN A 835 -15.32 -9.83 -29.47
C GLN A 835 -15.99 -8.45 -29.53
N TRP A 836 -17.32 -8.45 -29.60
CA TRP A 836 -18.16 -7.26 -29.69
C TRP A 836 -19.42 -7.44 -28.85
N TYR A 837 -19.73 -6.45 -28.01
CA TYR A 837 -21.06 -6.29 -27.44
C TYR A 837 -21.92 -5.48 -28.40
N SER A 838 -23.23 -5.74 -28.45
CA SER A 838 -24.12 -5.04 -29.38
C SER A 838 -25.50 -4.76 -28.80
N LYS A 839 -26.08 -3.62 -29.20
CA LYS A 839 -27.46 -3.23 -28.93
C LYS A 839 -28.16 -2.97 -30.24
N VAL A 840 -29.15 -3.81 -30.51
CA VAL A 840 -30.08 -3.71 -31.65
C VAL A 840 -31.34 -2.96 -31.20
N ALA A 841 -31.86 -2.09 -32.06
CA ALA A 841 -33.17 -1.46 -31.90
C ALA A 841 -34.28 -2.42 -32.34
N ASN A 842 -35.34 -2.54 -31.53
CA ASN A 842 -36.53 -3.31 -31.87
C ASN A 842 -37.49 -2.45 -32.73
N ASP A 843 -38.51 -3.07 -33.34
CA ASP A 843 -39.47 -2.36 -34.21
C ASP A 843 -40.22 -1.20 -33.53
N GLU A 844 -40.38 -1.22 -32.20
CA GLU A 844 -41.01 -0.14 -31.41
C GLU A 844 -40.02 0.98 -31.01
N GLU A 845 -38.72 0.78 -31.19
CA GLU A 845 -37.63 1.62 -30.67
C GLU A 845 -36.76 2.18 -31.82
N TYR A 846 -36.03 3.26 -31.56
CA TYR A 846 -34.95 3.74 -32.41
C TYR A 846 -33.76 4.23 -31.60
N ILE A 847 -32.57 4.23 -32.21
CA ILE A 847 -31.34 4.73 -31.60
C ILE A 847 -31.31 6.27 -31.72
N ALA A 848 -31.62 6.96 -30.63
CA ALA A 848 -31.72 8.42 -30.55
C ALA A 848 -30.36 9.11 -30.34
N GLY A 849 -29.36 8.40 -29.81
CA GLY A 849 -28.01 8.91 -29.61
C GLY A 849 -27.06 7.90 -28.98
N LEU A 850 -25.89 8.40 -28.56
CA LEU A 850 -24.89 7.66 -27.79
C LEU A 850 -24.63 8.37 -26.45
N SER A 851 -24.30 7.60 -25.42
CA SER A 851 -23.66 8.07 -24.19
C SER A 851 -22.19 7.66 -24.26
N VAL A 852 -21.27 8.57 -23.94
CA VAL A 852 -19.84 8.35 -24.22
C VAL A 852 -18.98 9.06 -23.17
N CYS A 853 -17.96 8.40 -22.65
CA CYS A 853 -16.94 9.06 -21.82
C CYS A 853 -15.52 8.83 -22.38
N PHE A 854 -14.63 9.82 -22.17
CA PHE A 854 -13.25 9.80 -22.64
C PHE A 854 -12.31 10.01 -21.45
N GLY A 855 -11.49 9.01 -21.13
CA GLY A 855 -10.62 9.04 -19.96
C GLY A 855 -9.69 7.83 -19.80
N ARG A 856 -9.48 7.04 -20.86
CA ARG A 856 -8.32 6.14 -20.98
C ARG A 856 -7.17 6.87 -21.65
N LEU A 857 -5.94 6.56 -21.27
CA LEU A 857 -4.76 7.25 -21.79
C LEU A 857 -4.32 6.69 -23.15
N GLY A 858 -4.13 7.58 -24.14
CA GLY A 858 -3.82 7.24 -25.53
C GLY A 858 -2.52 7.86 -26.05
N GLY A 859 -1.92 7.23 -27.06
CA GLY A 859 -0.71 7.72 -27.75
C GLY A 859 0.50 8.01 -26.86
N TYR A 860 0.94 7.04 -26.04
CA TYR A 860 2.15 7.15 -25.22
C TYR A 860 3.40 7.35 -26.08
N SER A 861 4.22 8.34 -25.73
CA SER A 861 5.55 8.53 -26.34
C SER A 861 6.66 8.21 -25.35
N LEU A 862 7.53 7.27 -25.73
CA LEU A 862 8.75 6.92 -24.99
C LEU A 862 9.71 8.12 -24.87
N ARG A 863 9.74 8.97 -25.90
CA ARG A 863 10.53 10.22 -25.97
C ARG A 863 10.15 11.21 -24.88
N SER A 864 8.85 11.36 -24.67
CA SER A 864 8.26 12.34 -23.76
C SER A 864 7.96 11.74 -22.38
N LYS A 865 7.96 10.39 -22.26
CA LYS A 865 7.49 9.61 -21.12
C LYS A 865 6.09 10.01 -20.65
N MET A 866 5.19 10.28 -21.60
CA MET A 866 3.81 10.69 -21.31
C MET A 866 2.86 10.34 -22.46
N HIS A 867 1.57 10.31 -22.14
CA HIS A 867 0.48 10.09 -23.09
C HIS A 867 0.10 11.38 -23.82
N SER A 868 -0.45 11.22 -25.02
CA SER A 868 -0.85 12.30 -25.92
C SER A 868 -2.22 12.86 -25.58
N HIS A 869 -3.18 11.99 -25.28
CA HIS A 869 -4.59 12.34 -25.22
C HIS A 869 -5.41 11.35 -24.38
N TRP A 870 -6.69 11.69 -24.17
CA TRP A 870 -7.70 10.79 -23.65
C TRP A 870 -8.50 10.18 -24.80
N LYS A 871 -8.77 8.88 -24.71
CA LYS A 871 -9.58 8.12 -25.66
C LYS A 871 -10.81 7.51 -25.00
N LEU A 872 -11.67 6.90 -25.82
CA LEU A 872 -12.90 6.22 -25.38
C LEU A 872 -12.65 5.32 -24.16
N SER A 873 -13.44 5.51 -23.12
CA SER A 873 -13.45 4.65 -21.92
C SER A 873 -14.66 3.72 -21.92
N GLU A 874 -15.86 4.31 -22.01
CA GLU A 874 -17.12 3.58 -22.07
C GLU A 874 -18.04 4.14 -23.15
N LEU A 875 -18.97 3.29 -23.57
CA LEU A 875 -20.03 3.60 -24.51
C LEU A 875 -21.37 3.08 -23.95
N GLY A 876 -22.42 3.86 -24.19
CA GLY A 876 -23.81 3.47 -24.04
C GLY A 876 -24.64 3.96 -25.22
N VAL A 877 -25.85 3.43 -25.33
CA VAL A 877 -26.79 3.71 -26.41
C VAL A 877 -28.03 4.39 -25.83
N VAL A 878 -28.42 5.52 -26.41
CA VAL A 878 -29.64 6.25 -26.02
C VAL A 878 -30.77 5.83 -26.96
N MET A 879 -31.79 5.20 -26.41
CA MET A 879 -32.95 4.68 -27.13
C MET A 879 -34.17 5.59 -26.90
N ALA A 880 -35.06 5.69 -27.89
CA ALA A 880 -36.37 6.31 -27.74
C ALA A 880 -37.46 5.47 -28.42
N ARG A 881 -38.72 5.63 -28.00
CA ARG A 881 -39.86 4.94 -28.63
C ARG A 881 -40.28 5.64 -29.92
N ARG A 882 -40.61 4.86 -30.97
CA ARG A 882 -41.07 5.41 -32.27
C ARG A 882 -42.46 6.03 -32.22
N ASP A 883 -43.29 5.61 -31.27
CA ASP A 883 -44.64 6.18 -31.04
C ASP A 883 -44.62 7.49 -30.24
N GLY A 884 -43.44 7.94 -29.79
CA GLY A 884 -43.30 9.10 -28.90
C GLY A 884 -43.86 8.88 -27.50
N GLY A 885 -44.18 7.64 -27.14
CA GLY A 885 -44.65 7.26 -25.80
C GLY A 885 -43.55 7.40 -24.75
N LEU A 886 -43.97 7.52 -23.49
CA LEU A 886 -43.07 7.52 -22.35
C LEU A 886 -42.75 6.08 -21.93
N TRP A 887 -41.50 5.86 -21.51
CA TRP A 887 -41.10 4.70 -20.74
C TRP A 887 -41.79 4.72 -19.38
N GLN A 888 -42.35 3.59 -18.99
CA GLN A 888 -42.71 3.32 -17.60
C GLN A 888 -41.46 2.78 -16.93
N HIS A 889 -40.81 3.61 -16.10
CA HIS A 889 -39.82 3.11 -15.15
C HIS A 889 -40.55 2.26 -14.09
N ALA A 890 -39.95 1.12 -13.73
CA ALA A 890 -40.49 0.15 -12.78
C ALA A 890 -39.98 0.42 -11.37
#